data_AF-A0A1E5GH78-F1
#
_entry.id   AF-A0A1E5GH78-F1
#
_cell.length_a   1.000
_cell.length_b   1.000
_cell.length_c   1.000
_cell.angle_alpha   90.00
_cell.angle_beta   90.00
_cell.angle_gamma   90.00
#
_symmetry.space_group_name_H-M   'P 1'
#
loop_
_entity.id
_entity.type
_entity.pdbx_description
1 polymer ?
#
loop_
_entity_poly.entity_id
_entity_poly.type
_entity_poly.pdbx_seq_one_letter_code
_entity_poly.pdbx_strand_id
1 'polypeptide(L)'
;MDEPSAAVNEEKEQAPSNRATIVQEGKWGTSPMTLDSDGVLVVKSGTLTNNSGLNSTKYVDPNYLIEKSDVKKIIFEGNVLFPKDCVNLLRGQSDDALHLKTMNNLTSVDFTGANMSNVETINLMFFQSPVSEIIGFKNLNFPKLVSSSYLFNQASNLKSVELDWATPNLLETKGMFNSESIEKITLGQWDTSKVTNMETMFSNTAVTELDLSSFDMSSISDIGCNNMFSRDENLKKLTLGPKVNFKYNKTTNNPNLPAIPVTDTYTGKWVNVEKPTKVFNSSEDFMKNYNGATDAGTYVWGEKVGAVTVNYVDEAGKTLASADTLTGNLMGEAYTTNPKEIANYQVKETPANANGTFSKATQTVTYVYEVKEAAPVTVNYVDTEGNELASERLTGKIGTTYTTEPKEFDGYTLKETPENANGTFTTDAQTVTYVYEGEKAAPITVTYLNQLGTEIAPAATVDGKVGQSVDIGAKQIEGYDLVGDATQTAKLSTKPQTVTFTYAGQEAEDLTVEYVDAKTGEQIAAPTTITGGKTGDAYTAEIKEIPGYTVANESAATGFRPYAATTIQITYNENEAKPFELNYVGVQQQTVVGFLPEGVTTDEVTLSVKKANGTKWEATGYSAKPTASGFFQIESRFVKGSKEFLLENQDQVMVSFVDKNNERYQGIQVVEPYAAPAVNEFKEGDTWVTGTVQNGANVLRLSVNSVANRTVTTADGLGKNPTIEGDQGIDARTGAFSIYGKTWRNKADGPNSEYTENNETKAGDILSLDYGVQIYGAVNNPSTTLEVK
;
A
#
# COMPACT_ATOMS: atom_id res chain seq x y z
N MET A 1 -4.38 69.88 75.77
CA MET A 1 -5.19 71.11 75.97
C MET A 1 -5.69 71.53 74.62
N ASP A 2 -7.00 71.68 74.54
CA ASP A 2 -7.74 72.66 73.74
C ASP A 2 -7.62 72.60 72.21
N GLU A 3 -8.71 72.13 71.59
CA GLU A 3 -9.11 72.56 70.25
C GLU A 3 -9.45 74.07 70.24
N PRO A 4 -9.21 74.78 69.14
CA PRO A 4 -9.99 75.96 68.79
C PRO A 4 -11.00 75.62 67.68
N SER A 5 -12.28 75.68 68.06
CA SER A 5 -13.44 75.65 67.17
C SER A 5 -13.25 76.49 65.90
N ALA A 6 -13.50 75.88 64.72
CA ALA A 6 -13.71 76.61 63.48
C ALA A 6 -15.21 76.87 63.29
N ALA A 7 -15.61 78.15 63.25
CA ALA A 7 -17.01 78.52 63.12
C ALA A 7 -17.55 78.22 61.71
N VAL A 8 -18.64 77.44 61.64
CA VAL A 8 -19.49 77.34 60.45
C VAL A 8 -20.60 78.37 60.59
N ASN A 9 -20.83 79.18 59.55
CA ASN A 9 -21.98 80.06 59.51
C ASN A 9 -23.26 79.24 59.32
N GLU A 10 -24.11 79.18 60.36
CA GLU A 10 -25.51 78.81 60.21
C GLU A 10 -26.26 79.95 59.48
N GLU A 11 -26.22 79.94 58.15
CA GLU A 11 -27.20 80.69 57.38
C GLU A 11 -28.55 79.96 57.51
N LYS A 12 -29.43 80.48 58.37
CA LYS A 12 -30.70 79.85 58.71
C LYS A 12 -31.59 79.75 57.48
N GLU A 13 -31.76 78.54 56.97
CA GLU A 13 -32.81 78.21 56.00
C GLU A 13 -34.18 78.43 56.66
N GLN A 14 -34.76 79.60 56.40
CA GLN A 14 -36.00 80.04 57.03
C GLN A 14 -37.19 79.36 56.35
N ALA A 15 -37.45 78.11 56.77
CA ALA A 15 -38.51 77.27 56.21
C ALA A 15 -39.85 78.01 56.10
N PRO A 16 -40.49 78.03 54.91
CA PRO A 16 -41.70 78.80 54.68
C PRO A 16 -42.86 78.26 55.53
N SER A 17 -43.35 79.09 56.45
CA SER A 17 -44.38 78.75 57.44
C SER A 17 -45.81 78.70 56.87
N ASN A 18 -45.99 78.09 55.70
CA ASN A 18 -47.30 77.68 55.20
C ASN A 18 -47.41 76.15 55.27
N ARG A 19 -47.81 75.63 56.43
CA ARG A 19 -48.48 74.32 56.44
C ARG A 19 -49.89 74.54 55.91
N ALA A 20 -50.30 73.75 54.92
CA ALA A 20 -51.67 73.81 54.41
C ALA A 20 -52.67 73.64 55.58
N THR A 21 -53.59 74.58 55.72
CA THR A 21 -54.57 74.59 56.80
C THR A 21 -55.84 73.90 56.34
N ILE A 22 -56.45 73.09 57.20
CA ILE A 22 -57.77 72.52 56.92
C ILE A 22 -58.77 73.69 56.83
N VAL A 23 -59.34 73.90 55.64
CA VAL A 23 -60.34 74.94 55.38
C VAL A 23 -61.77 74.39 55.49
N GLN A 24 -61.94 73.08 55.33
CA GLN A 24 -63.24 72.42 55.43
C GLN A 24 -63.11 70.96 55.87
N GLU A 25 -64.01 70.50 56.72
CA GLU A 25 -64.19 69.08 57.08
C GLU A 25 -65.58 68.60 56.62
N GLY A 26 -65.83 67.30 56.55
CA GLY A 26 -67.15 66.76 56.24
C GLY A 26 -67.15 65.23 56.15
N LYS A 27 -68.12 64.66 55.41
CA LYS A 27 -68.18 63.22 55.14
C LYS A 27 -68.57 62.90 53.68
N TRP A 28 -68.04 61.79 53.18
CA TRP A 28 -68.51 61.13 51.96
C TRP A 28 -69.04 59.74 52.34
N GLY A 29 -70.37 59.61 52.43
CA GLY A 29 -70.99 58.42 53.01
C GLY A 29 -70.68 58.33 54.50
N THR A 30 -69.96 57.28 54.93
CA THR A 30 -69.47 57.17 56.31
C THR A 30 -68.00 57.57 56.48
N SER A 31 -67.25 57.76 55.39
CA SER A 31 -65.85 58.23 55.44
C SER A 31 -65.76 59.70 55.85
N PRO A 32 -64.99 60.04 56.91
CA PRO A 32 -64.61 61.42 57.20
C PRO A 32 -63.75 61.99 56.07
N MET A 33 -63.88 63.27 55.75
CA MET A 33 -63.03 63.95 54.76
C MET A 33 -62.60 65.35 55.24
N THR A 34 -61.43 65.79 54.80
CA THR A 34 -60.86 67.11 55.11
C THR A 34 -60.23 67.72 53.86
N LEU A 35 -60.58 68.96 53.53
CA LEU A 35 -59.97 69.77 52.47
C LEU A 35 -59.04 70.82 53.09
N ASP A 36 -57.84 70.97 52.53
CA ASP A 36 -56.89 72.01 52.91
C ASP A 36 -56.87 73.23 51.97
N SER A 37 -56.11 74.26 52.36
CA SER A 37 -55.91 75.51 51.61
C SER A 37 -55.34 75.33 50.20
N ASP A 38 -54.69 74.20 49.95
CA ASP A 38 -53.95 73.93 48.73
C ASP A 38 -54.81 73.16 47.73
N GLY A 39 -55.91 72.56 48.19
CA GLY A 39 -56.89 71.82 47.39
C GLY A 39 -56.77 70.31 47.55
N VAL A 40 -56.13 69.81 48.62
CA VAL A 40 -55.99 68.38 48.89
C VAL A 40 -57.18 67.90 49.73
N LEU A 41 -58.01 67.03 49.14
CA LEU A 41 -59.09 66.32 49.82
C LEU A 41 -58.60 64.96 50.34
N VAL A 42 -58.35 64.89 51.63
CA VAL A 42 -58.05 63.62 52.32
C VAL A 42 -59.37 62.95 52.72
N VAL A 43 -59.57 61.69 52.35
CA VAL A 43 -60.77 60.89 52.63
C VAL A 43 -60.37 59.64 53.41
N LYS A 44 -60.89 59.48 54.62
CA LYS A 44 -60.42 58.50 55.62
C LYS A 44 -61.31 57.27 55.71
N SER A 45 -60.83 56.21 56.38
CA SER A 45 -61.52 54.96 56.69
C SER A 45 -63.03 55.08 56.86
N GLY A 46 -63.77 54.35 56.02
CA GLY A 46 -65.23 54.35 55.98
C GLY A 46 -65.73 53.75 54.66
N THR A 47 -67.01 53.97 54.34
CA THR A 47 -67.66 53.52 53.12
C THR A 47 -68.17 54.71 52.34
N LEU A 48 -67.70 54.89 51.11
CA LEU A 48 -68.19 55.93 50.21
C LEU A 48 -69.58 55.56 49.69
N THR A 49 -70.46 56.54 49.57
CA THR A 49 -71.76 56.38 48.89
C THR A 49 -71.65 56.72 47.41
N ASN A 50 -72.38 55.99 46.56
CA ASN A 50 -72.62 56.33 45.16
C ASN A 50 -73.06 57.81 45.01
N ASN A 51 -72.80 58.41 43.85
CA ASN A 51 -73.47 59.65 43.42
C ASN A 51 -74.98 59.46 43.08
N SER A 52 -75.52 58.24 43.20
CA SER A 52 -76.87 57.85 42.77
C SER A 52 -77.97 58.43 43.68
N GLY A 53 -78.32 59.69 43.42
CA GLY A 53 -79.39 60.43 44.12
C GLY A 53 -79.17 61.93 44.19
N LEU A 54 -78.01 62.44 43.76
CA LEU A 54 -77.57 63.79 44.09
C LEU A 54 -77.50 64.74 42.90
N ASN A 55 -78.23 65.85 43.03
CA ASN A 55 -78.17 67.02 42.15
C ASN A 55 -77.22 68.08 42.75
N SER A 56 -76.08 67.66 43.31
CA SER A 56 -75.13 68.52 44.03
C SER A 56 -73.76 68.61 43.34
N THR A 57 -73.21 69.82 43.30
CA THR A 57 -71.78 70.12 43.04
C THR A 57 -70.85 69.61 44.15
N LYS A 58 -71.42 68.99 45.18
CA LYS A 58 -70.87 68.84 46.52
C LYS A 58 -70.85 67.40 46.99
N TYR A 59 -69.81 67.06 47.72
CA TYR A 59 -69.81 65.92 48.63
C TYR A 59 -70.73 66.22 49.82
N VAL A 60 -71.49 65.23 50.30
CA VAL A 60 -72.72 65.48 51.07
C VAL A 60 -72.61 65.06 52.53
N ASP A 61 -72.24 66.02 53.37
CA ASP A 61 -72.94 66.26 54.63
C ASP A 61 -73.75 67.57 54.45
N PRO A 62 -75.05 67.65 54.79
CA PRO A 62 -75.84 68.88 54.64
C PRO A 62 -75.27 70.11 55.37
N ASN A 63 -74.41 69.90 56.37
CA ASN A 63 -73.77 70.95 57.15
C ASN A 63 -72.41 71.39 56.59
N TYR A 64 -71.80 70.58 55.70
CA TYR A 64 -70.44 70.81 55.20
C TYR A 64 -70.32 70.44 53.72
N LEU A 65 -70.24 71.48 52.89
CA LEU A 65 -70.42 71.39 51.45
C LEU A 65 -69.11 71.70 50.70
N ILE A 66 -68.28 70.68 50.49
CA ILE A 66 -67.05 70.77 49.68
C ILE A 66 -67.44 70.83 48.19
N GLU A 67 -67.13 71.93 47.50
CA GLU A 67 -67.33 72.07 46.04
C GLU A 67 -66.30 71.23 45.28
N LYS A 68 -66.74 70.48 44.26
CA LYS A 68 -65.85 69.68 43.40
C LYS A 68 -64.85 70.51 42.57
N SER A 69 -65.07 71.81 42.44
CA SER A 69 -64.13 72.75 41.79
C SER A 69 -62.89 73.03 42.62
N ASP A 70 -62.96 72.92 43.94
CA ASP A 70 -61.90 73.39 44.83
C ASP A 70 -60.84 72.30 45.09
N VAL A 71 -61.21 71.05 44.77
CA VAL A 71 -60.37 69.86 44.90
C VAL A 71 -59.41 69.73 43.73
N LYS A 72 -58.11 69.78 44.03
CA LYS A 72 -56.99 69.57 43.08
C LYS A 72 -56.34 68.20 43.24
N LYS A 73 -56.31 67.66 44.47
CA LYS A 73 -55.80 66.32 44.77
C LYS A 73 -56.76 65.57 45.67
N ILE A 74 -56.88 64.26 45.49
CA ILE A 74 -57.59 63.37 46.42
C ILE A 74 -56.60 62.33 46.98
N ILE A 75 -56.71 62.03 48.28
CA ILE A 75 -55.94 60.97 48.94
C ILE A 75 -56.91 60.09 49.74
N PHE A 76 -56.96 58.80 49.42
CA PHE A 76 -57.74 57.82 50.19
C PHE A 76 -56.87 57.20 51.29
N GLU A 77 -57.10 57.55 52.54
CA GLU A 77 -56.33 57.11 53.72
C GLU A 77 -57.04 56.00 54.49
N GLY A 78 -56.48 54.78 54.43
CA GLY A 78 -56.87 53.65 55.25
C GLY A 78 -58.18 52.96 54.81
N ASN A 79 -58.07 51.84 54.10
CA ASN A 79 -59.16 50.90 53.80
C ASN A 79 -60.54 51.54 53.48
N VAL A 80 -60.55 52.56 52.62
CA VAL A 80 -61.75 53.28 52.20
C VAL A 80 -62.56 52.39 51.26
N LEU A 81 -63.72 51.91 51.70
CA LEU A 81 -64.55 50.98 50.92
C LEU A 81 -65.32 51.73 49.83
N PHE A 82 -64.96 51.48 48.58
CA PHE A 82 -65.69 51.96 47.42
C PHE A 82 -66.99 51.16 47.24
N PRO A 83 -68.07 51.79 46.76
CA PRO A 83 -69.35 51.13 46.60
C PRO A 83 -69.41 50.33 45.29
N LYS A 84 -70.50 49.58 45.11
CA LYS A 84 -70.74 48.75 43.92
C LYS A 84 -70.62 49.53 42.60
N ASP A 85 -71.08 50.78 42.59
CA ASP A 85 -71.20 51.61 41.41
C ASP A 85 -70.39 52.91 41.58
N CYS A 86 -69.25 52.98 40.88
CA CYS A 86 -68.36 54.14 40.84
C CYS A 86 -68.56 55.02 39.58
N VAL A 87 -69.75 54.98 38.96
CA VAL A 87 -70.03 55.74 37.74
C VAL A 87 -69.88 57.25 37.92
N ASN A 88 -69.13 57.88 37.00
CA ASN A 88 -68.79 59.31 36.98
C ASN A 88 -68.15 59.83 38.29
N LEU A 89 -67.48 59.00 39.11
CA LEU A 89 -67.04 59.39 40.45
C LEU A 89 -66.09 60.61 40.47
N LEU A 90 -65.14 60.66 39.52
CA LEU A 90 -64.03 61.63 39.43
C LEU A 90 -63.99 62.32 38.04
N ARG A 91 -65.16 62.39 37.39
CA ARG A 91 -65.37 62.96 36.05
C ARG A 91 -64.99 64.45 36.00
N GLY A 92 -64.29 64.88 34.95
CA GLY A 92 -64.07 66.30 34.66
C GLY A 92 -65.21 66.88 33.83
N GLN A 93 -64.89 67.78 32.89
CA GLN A 93 -65.83 68.68 32.21
C GLN A 93 -67.05 67.97 31.57
N SER A 94 -68.10 68.75 31.32
CA SER A 94 -69.21 68.39 30.43
C SER A 94 -69.85 69.65 29.88
N ASP A 95 -69.96 69.77 28.56
CA ASP A 95 -70.57 70.95 27.88
C ASP A 95 -72.11 70.96 27.93
N ASP A 96 -72.73 70.02 28.65
CA ASP A 96 -74.13 70.11 29.03
C ASP A 96 -74.36 71.40 29.85
N ALA A 97 -75.38 72.18 29.48
CA ALA A 97 -75.77 73.47 30.09
C ALA A 97 -76.28 73.36 31.55
N LEU A 98 -75.91 72.29 32.25
CA LEU A 98 -76.29 71.90 33.60
C LEU A 98 -75.09 71.88 34.58
N HIS A 99 -73.86 72.15 34.12
CA HIS A 99 -72.64 72.64 34.84
C HIS A 99 -72.25 72.15 36.27
N LEU A 100 -72.97 71.23 36.90
CA LEU A 100 -73.03 71.13 38.37
C LEU A 100 -72.44 69.82 38.96
N LYS A 101 -71.54 69.11 38.25
CA LYS A 101 -71.21 67.70 38.59
C LYS A 101 -69.72 67.30 38.52
N THR A 102 -68.80 68.22 38.23
CA THR A 102 -67.49 67.91 37.63
C THR A 102 -66.26 68.33 38.46
N MET A 103 -65.16 67.59 38.33
CA MET A 103 -63.87 67.76 39.05
C MET A 103 -62.86 68.59 38.23
N ASN A 104 -63.21 69.82 37.87
CA ASN A 104 -62.50 70.58 36.82
C ASN A 104 -61.04 70.96 37.12
N ASN A 105 -60.57 70.86 38.37
CA ASN A 105 -59.22 71.22 38.78
C ASN A 105 -58.38 70.02 39.29
N LEU A 106 -58.90 68.79 39.20
CA LEU A 106 -58.29 67.58 39.75
C LEU A 106 -57.08 67.11 38.92
N THR A 107 -55.87 67.21 39.47
CA THR A 107 -54.61 66.81 38.80
C THR A 107 -54.07 65.46 39.28
N SER A 108 -54.34 65.07 40.54
CA SER A 108 -53.75 63.87 41.17
C SER A 108 -54.76 63.13 42.04
N VAL A 109 -54.74 61.78 42.00
CA VAL A 109 -55.55 60.94 42.90
C VAL A 109 -54.72 59.78 43.44
N ASP A 110 -54.72 59.60 44.76
CA ASP A 110 -54.02 58.52 45.44
C ASP A 110 -54.99 57.47 46.01
N PHE A 111 -54.93 56.26 45.44
CA PHE A 111 -55.73 55.10 45.80
C PHE A 111 -55.02 54.11 46.75
N THR A 112 -53.87 54.45 47.33
CA THR A 112 -53.11 53.52 48.19
C THR A 112 -53.91 52.98 49.38
N GLY A 113 -54.84 53.76 49.95
CA GLY A 113 -55.79 53.30 50.97
C GLY A 113 -57.16 52.87 50.45
N ALA A 114 -57.38 52.73 49.14
CA ALA A 114 -58.67 52.36 48.57
C ALA A 114 -58.95 50.85 48.63
N ASN A 115 -60.19 50.48 48.94
CA ASN A 115 -60.67 49.10 48.94
C ASN A 115 -61.78 48.93 47.88
N MET A 116 -61.43 48.23 46.79
CA MET A 116 -62.30 47.98 45.64
C MET A 116 -63.06 46.64 45.71
N SER A 117 -63.03 45.92 46.85
CA SER A 117 -63.59 44.56 46.98
C SER A 117 -65.10 44.44 46.72
N ASN A 118 -65.82 45.56 46.72
CA ASN A 118 -67.26 45.61 46.43
C ASN A 118 -67.61 46.19 45.05
N VAL A 119 -66.64 46.70 44.30
CA VAL A 119 -66.86 47.44 43.04
C VAL A 119 -67.19 46.49 41.89
N GLU A 120 -68.31 46.74 41.21
CA GLU A 120 -68.72 46.01 39.99
C GLU A 120 -68.58 46.87 38.73
N THR A 121 -68.60 48.20 38.84
CA THR A 121 -68.40 49.12 37.71
C THR A 121 -67.61 50.36 38.09
N ILE A 122 -66.67 50.75 37.21
CA ILE A 122 -65.87 51.99 37.25
C ILE A 122 -66.11 52.86 36.01
N ASN A 123 -67.25 52.69 35.35
CA ASN A 123 -67.51 53.32 34.05
C ASN A 123 -67.53 54.85 34.15
N LEU A 124 -66.95 55.53 33.16
CA LEU A 124 -66.85 57.00 33.13
C LEU A 124 -66.13 57.64 34.34
N MET A 125 -65.42 56.87 35.18
CA MET A 125 -64.89 57.37 36.47
C MET A 125 -63.93 58.55 36.30
N PHE A 126 -63.09 58.58 35.25
CA PHE A 126 -62.24 59.70 34.86
C PHE A 126 -62.61 60.28 33.47
N PHE A 127 -63.86 60.13 33.04
CA PHE A 127 -64.32 60.70 31.77
C PHE A 127 -64.13 62.22 31.75
N GLN A 128 -63.52 62.75 30.67
CA GLN A 128 -63.15 64.16 30.51
C GLN A 128 -62.37 64.75 31.72
N SER A 129 -61.69 63.91 32.51
CA SER A 129 -61.02 64.31 33.75
C SER A 129 -59.63 64.93 33.48
N PRO A 130 -59.30 66.08 34.10
CA PRO A 130 -58.01 66.76 33.92
C PRO A 130 -56.87 66.10 34.71
N VAL A 131 -57.07 64.88 35.22
CA VAL A 131 -56.08 64.14 36.00
C VAL A 131 -54.83 63.83 35.16
N SER A 132 -53.66 64.10 35.73
CA SER A 132 -52.34 63.79 35.14
C SER A 132 -51.62 62.65 35.85
N GLU A 133 -51.95 62.41 37.13
CA GLU A 133 -51.28 61.44 38.01
C GLU A 133 -52.31 60.57 38.75
N ILE A 134 -52.10 59.25 38.77
CA ILE A 134 -52.95 58.32 39.55
C ILE A 134 -52.07 57.34 40.34
N ILE A 135 -51.95 57.56 41.64
CA ILE A 135 -51.09 56.81 42.55
C ILE A 135 -51.84 55.57 43.09
N GLY A 136 -51.14 54.45 43.25
CA GLY A 136 -51.69 53.19 43.80
C GLY A 136 -52.60 52.39 42.87
N PHE A 137 -53.08 52.98 41.77
CA PHE A 137 -54.12 52.40 40.90
C PHE A 137 -53.71 51.09 40.20
N LYS A 138 -52.42 50.93 39.90
CA LYS A 138 -51.86 49.80 39.13
C LYS A 138 -52.21 48.42 39.70
N ASN A 139 -52.13 48.25 41.02
CA ASN A 139 -52.24 46.95 41.68
C ASN A 139 -53.56 46.77 42.45
N LEU A 140 -54.61 47.53 42.11
CA LEU A 140 -55.90 47.44 42.80
C LEU A 140 -56.60 46.10 42.54
N ASN A 141 -57.14 45.50 43.60
CA ASN A 141 -57.84 44.22 43.53
C ASN A 141 -59.33 44.42 43.22
N PHE A 142 -59.77 43.94 42.06
CA PHE A 142 -61.09 44.17 41.47
C PHE A 142 -61.92 42.86 41.33
N PRO A 143 -62.16 42.09 42.41
CA PRO A 143 -62.67 40.71 42.32
C PRO A 143 -64.10 40.58 41.75
N LYS A 144 -64.88 41.67 41.79
CA LYS A 144 -66.25 41.73 41.26
C LYS A 144 -66.41 42.57 40.00
N LEU A 145 -65.33 43.13 39.43
CA LEU A 145 -65.43 44.11 38.34
C LEU A 145 -66.01 43.47 37.07
N VAL A 146 -67.13 44.03 36.61
CA VAL A 146 -67.87 43.62 35.41
C VAL A 146 -67.64 44.59 34.25
N SER A 147 -67.43 45.88 34.53
CA SER A 147 -67.27 46.89 33.48
C SER A 147 -66.31 48.02 33.86
N SER A 148 -65.48 48.43 32.90
CA SER A 148 -64.56 49.58 32.95
C SER A 148 -64.75 50.52 31.75
N SER A 149 -65.93 50.50 31.12
CA SER A 149 -66.21 51.25 29.90
C SER A 149 -66.04 52.76 30.10
N TYR A 150 -65.31 53.39 29.18
CA TYR A 150 -64.95 54.81 29.18
C TYR A 150 -64.22 55.30 30.43
N LEU A 151 -63.52 54.41 31.16
CA LEU A 151 -62.79 54.76 32.41
C LEU A 151 -61.95 56.03 32.26
N PHE A 152 -61.12 56.11 31.21
CA PHE A 152 -60.22 57.22 30.92
C PHE A 152 -60.58 57.98 29.63
N ASN A 153 -61.83 57.90 29.15
CA ASN A 153 -62.18 58.54 27.88
C ASN A 153 -62.02 60.07 28.00
N GLN A 154 -61.21 60.65 27.13
CA GLN A 154 -60.83 62.06 27.12
C GLN A 154 -60.18 62.55 28.44
N ALA A 155 -59.47 61.69 29.17
CA ALA A 155 -58.70 62.07 30.36
C ALA A 155 -57.50 62.95 29.96
N SER A 156 -57.75 64.25 29.79
CA SER A 156 -57.00 65.15 28.90
C SER A 156 -55.52 65.39 29.26
N ASN A 157 -55.11 65.12 30.49
CA ASN A 157 -53.72 65.28 30.94
C ASN A 157 -53.02 63.94 31.26
N LEU A 158 -53.71 62.80 31.16
CA LEU A 158 -53.20 61.50 31.56
C LEU A 158 -52.28 60.91 30.48
N LYS A 159 -50.96 60.97 30.69
CA LYS A 159 -49.97 60.55 29.67
C LYS A 159 -49.69 59.05 29.59
N SER A 160 -49.76 58.35 30.71
CA SER A 160 -49.43 56.92 30.77
C SER A 160 -50.33 56.18 31.75
N VAL A 161 -50.74 54.96 31.38
CA VAL A 161 -51.59 54.12 32.22
C VAL A 161 -50.99 52.73 32.38
N GLU A 162 -50.73 52.31 33.62
CA GLU A 162 -50.24 50.95 33.93
C GLU A 162 -51.24 50.24 34.86
N LEU A 163 -51.80 49.10 34.43
CA LEU A 163 -52.85 48.35 35.14
C LEU A 163 -52.54 46.85 35.20
N ASP A 164 -52.22 46.33 36.38
CA ASP A 164 -51.97 44.91 36.64
C ASP A 164 -53.08 44.36 37.56
N TRP A 165 -54.22 44.07 36.95
CA TRP A 165 -55.46 43.70 37.64
C TRP A 165 -55.86 42.26 37.32
N ALA A 166 -56.33 41.53 38.34
CA ALA A 166 -57.10 40.31 38.13
C ALA A 166 -58.54 40.70 37.72
N THR A 167 -58.93 40.38 36.47
CA THR A 167 -60.21 40.77 35.86
C THR A 167 -61.20 39.62 35.59
N PRO A 168 -61.32 38.58 36.45
CA PRO A 168 -61.98 37.31 36.10
C PRO A 168 -63.49 37.38 35.86
N ASN A 169 -64.11 38.56 35.97
CA ASN A 169 -65.54 38.79 35.77
C ASN A 169 -65.84 39.93 34.78
N LEU A 170 -64.81 40.47 34.11
CA LEU A 170 -64.92 41.63 33.23
C LEU A 170 -65.61 41.25 31.90
N LEU A 171 -66.64 42.01 31.53
CA LEU A 171 -67.45 41.81 30.32
C LEU A 171 -67.31 42.97 29.31
N GLU A 172 -67.17 44.21 29.79
CA GLU A 172 -67.32 45.42 28.96
C GLU A 172 -66.20 46.45 29.19
N THR A 173 -65.34 46.65 28.20
CA THR A 173 -64.20 47.60 28.19
C THR A 173 -64.33 48.71 27.14
N LYS A 174 -65.53 48.89 26.58
CA LYS A 174 -65.84 49.90 25.54
C LYS A 174 -65.23 51.28 25.85
N GLY A 175 -64.44 51.83 24.95
CA GLY A 175 -63.87 53.18 25.06
C GLY A 175 -62.90 53.41 26.23
N MET A 176 -62.42 52.36 26.91
CA MET A 176 -61.72 52.47 28.20
C MET A 176 -60.52 53.43 28.20
N PHE A 177 -59.71 53.45 27.14
CA PHE A 177 -58.50 54.28 27.02
C PHE A 177 -58.59 55.39 25.97
N ASN A 178 -59.79 55.68 25.45
CA ASN A 178 -59.97 56.56 24.30
C ASN A 178 -59.62 58.03 24.65
N SER A 179 -58.37 58.46 24.46
CA SER A 179 -57.90 59.80 24.82
C SER A 179 -56.56 60.15 24.14
N GLU A 180 -56.50 61.30 23.46
CA GLU A 180 -55.31 61.78 22.73
C GLU A 180 -54.09 62.08 23.62
N SER A 181 -54.33 62.19 24.93
CA SER A 181 -53.30 62.35 25.94
C SER A 181 -52.46 61.10 26.17
N ILE A 182 -53.01 59.90 25.96
CA ILE A 182 -52.39 58.64 26.39
C ILE A 182 -51.36 58.18 25.35
N GLU A 183 -50.08 58.33 25.71
CA GLU A 183 -48.91 57.97 24.90
C GLU A 183 -48.38 56.57 25.23
N LYS A 184 -48.69 56.03 26.41
CA LYS A 184 -48.28 54.68 26.86
C LYS A 184 -49.41 53.97 27.59
N ILE A 185 -49.70 52.74 27.19
CA ILE A 185 -50.56 51.81 27.93
C ILE A 185 -49.72 50.57 28.30
N THR A 186 -49.89 50.06 29.51
CA THR A 186 -49.26 48.80 29.94
C THR A 186 -50.25 48.00 30.76
N LEU A 187 -50.63 46.84 30.22
CA LEU A 187 -51.60 45.93 30.85
C LEU A 187 -50.88 44.70 31.38
N GLY A 188 -51.28 44.24 32.56
CA GLY A 188 -50.82 42.99 33.15
C GLY A 188 -51.48 41.76 32.52
N GLN A 189 -51.50 40.66 33.27
CA GLN A 189 -52.13 39.41 32.84
C GLN A 189 -53.66 39.45 33.03
N TRP A 190 -54.30 40.38 32.32
CA TRP A 190 -55.76 40.54 32.29
C TRP A 190 -56.45 39.28 31.73
N ASP A 191 -57.43 38.76 32.47
CA ASP A 191 -58.38 37.80 31.93
C ASP A 191 -59.46 38.57 31.14
N THR A 192 -59.37 38.54 29.82
CA THR A 192 -60.40 39.09 28.92
C THR A 192 -61.33 38.01 28.36
N SER A 193 -61.23 36.75 28.80
CA SER A 193 -61.91 35.62 28.16
C SER A 193 -63.44 35.69 28.19
N LYS A 194 -64.01 36.56 29.03
CA LYS A 194 -65.45 36.86 29.13
C LYS A 194 -65.86 38.18 28.48
N VAL A 195 -64.92 38.98 27.96
CA VAL A 195 -65.20 40.31 27.42
C VAL A 195 -65.98 40.20 26.11
N THR A 196 -67.20 40.73 26.13
CA THR A 196 -68.14 40.77 24.99
C THR A 196 -67.95 42.00 24.11
N ASN A 197 -67.32 43.06 24.65
CA ASN A 197 -67.25 44.38 24.01
C ASN A 197 -65.98 45.16 24.37
N MET A 198 -65.20 45.49 23.33
CA MET A 198 -64.00 46.32 23.29
C MET A 198 -64.16 47.47 22.27
N GLU A 199 -65.39 47.86 21.90
CA GLU A 199 -65.67 48.91 20.93
C GLU A 199 -64.94 50.20 21.32
N THR A 200 -64.28 50.88 20.38
CA THR A 200 -63.45 52.09 20.63
C THR A 200 -62.42 52.01 21.77
N MET A 201 -62.04 50.83 22.28
CA MET A 201 -61.27 50.66 23.52
C MET A 201 -59.95 51.44 23.56
N PHE A 202 -59.23 51.53 22.44
CA PHE A 202 -57.96 52.25 22.30
C PHE A 202 -58.03 53.50 21.39
N SER A 203 -59.18 53.71 20.73
CA SER A 203 -59.41 54.76 19.73
C SER A 203 -59.01 56.16 20.19
N ASN A 204 -58.39 56.91 19.27
CA ASN A 204 -57.93 58.28 19.47
C ASN A 204 -56.84 58.37 20.55
N THR A 205 -55.94 57.38 20.62
CA THR A 205 -54.75 57.42 21.50
C THR A 205 -53.49 57.87 20.78
N ALA A 206 -52.50 58.32 21.56
CA ALA A 206 -51.17 58.70 21.07
C ALA A 206 -50.14 57.56 21.17
N VAL A 207 -50.57 56.33 21.47
CA VAL A 207 -49.65 55.19 21.62
C VAL A 207 -48.90 54.87 20.32
N THR A 208 -47.61 54.59 20.45
CA THR A 208 -46.77 54.14 19.32
C THR A 208 -46.65 52.62 19.25
N GLU A 209 -46.77 51.96 20.38
CA GLU A 209 -46.81 50.51 20.53
C GLU A 209 -47.95 50.06 21.47
N LEU A 210 -48.52 48.89 21.21
CA LEU A 210 -49.53 48.26 22.06
C LEU A 210 -49.33 46.75 22.12
N ASP A 211 -49.46 46.17 23.31
CA ASP A 211 -49.36 44.73 23.54
C ASP A 211 -50.72 44.15 23.95
N LEU A 212 -51.24 43.26 23.10
CA LEU A 212 -52.47 42.48 23.27
C LEU A 212 -52.16 40.96 23.23
N SER A 213 -50.95 40.55 23.59
CA SER A 213 -50.51 39.14 23.62
C SER A 213 -51.31 38.27 24.60
N SER A 214 -51.76 38.86 25.71
CA SER A 214 -52.60 38.22 26.73
C SER A 214 -54.09 38.16 26.36
N PHE A 215 -54.55 38.92 25.34
CA PHE A 215 -55.97 39.09 25.07
C PHE A 215 -56.61 37.80 24.51
N ASP A 216 -57.61 37.31 25.25
CA ASP A 216 -58.57 36.32 24.82
C ASP A 216 -59.82 37.05 24.27
N MET A 217 -60.07 36.93 22.97
CA MET A 217 -61.24 37.50 22.30
C MET A 217 -62.28 36.42 21.91
N SER A 218 -62.21 35.22 22.50
CA SER A 218 -63.11 34.11 22.15
C SER A 218 -64.59 34.40 22.43
N SER A 219 -64.88 35.21 23.45
CA SER A 219 -66.25 35.65 23.82
C SER A 219 -66.68 36.97 23.15
N ILE A 220 -65.86 37.56 22.27
CA ILE A 220 -66.17 38.86 21.68
C ILE A 220 -67.40 38.76 20.76
N SER A 221 -68.34 39.69 20.92
CA SER A 221 -69.51 39.79 20.05
C SER A 221 -69.12 40.18 18.62
N ASP A 222 -69.98 39.88 17.64
CA ASP A 222 -69.69 40.15 16.21
C ASP A 222 -69.65 41.64 15.83
N ILE A 223 -69.86 42.55 16.80
CA ILE A 223 -69.64 44.00 16.69
C ILE A 223 -68.68 44.55 17.77
N GLY A 224 -68.14 43.66 18.61
CA GLY A 224 -67.45 44.04 19.84
C GLY A 224 -66.04 44.61 19.66
N CYS A 225 -65.47 44.62 18.46
CA CYS A 225 -64.18 45.28 18.18
C CYS A 225 -64.36 46.53 17.31
N ASN A 226 -65.59 47.04 17.13
CA ASN A 226 -65.84 48.11 16.17
C ASN A 226 -65.15 49.42 16.59
N ASN A 227 -64.51 50.10 15.65
CA ASN A 227 -63.68 51.29 15.88
C ASN A 227 -62.59 51.16 16.95
N MET A 228 -62.18 49.94 17.36
CA MET A 228 -61.27 49.70 18.49
C MET A 228 -59.99 50.57 18.48
N PHE A 229 -59.42 50.85 17.30
CA PHE A 229 -58.20 51.64 17.07
C PHE A 229 -58.43 52.91 16.23
N SER A 230 -59.68 53.34 16.11
CA SER A 230 -60.04 54.44 15.21
C SER A 230 -59.36 55.74 15.64
N ARG A 231 -58.59 56.37 14.74
CA ARG A 231 -57.72 57.56 14.97
C ARG A 231 -56.40 57.30 15.71
N ASP A 232 -55.96 56.05 15.86
CA ASP A 232 -54.66 55.73 16.49
C ASP A 232 -53.49 55.90 15.49
N GLU A 233 -53.37 57.09 14.90
CA GLU A 233 -52.47 57.39 13.76
C GLU A 233 -50.97 57.20 14.09
N ASN A 234 -50.62 57.12 15.38
CA ASN A 234 -49.26 56.87 15.86
C ASN A 234 -48.90 55.38 16.03
N LEU A 235 -49.89 54.47 16.03
CA LEU A 235 -49.68 53.04 16.33
C LEU A 235 -48.90 52.33 15.21
N LYS A 236 -47.62 52.08 15.50
CA LYS A 236 -46.63 51.51 14.56
C LYS A 236 -46.22 50.08 14.89
N LYS A 237 -46.48 49.63 16.12
CA LYS A 237 -46.15 48.28 16.63
C LYS A 237 -47.33 47.71 17.40
N LEU A 238 -47.71 46.47 17.09
CA LEU A 238 -48.85 45.78 17.69
C LEU A 238 -48.51 44.31 17.95
N THR A 239 -48.43 43.91 19.22
CA THR A 239 -48.22 42.51 19.60
C THR A 239 -49.57 41.82 19.80
N LEU A 240 -49.81 40.70 19.10
CA LEU A 240 -51.11 40.02 19.14
C LEU A 240 -51.00 38.57 19.62
N GLY A 241 -51.92 38.19 20.50
CA GLY A 241 -52.00 36.85 21.10
C GLY A 241 -52.67 35.79 20.21
N PRO A 242 -52.52 34.49 20.55
CA PRO A 242 -53.10 33.38 19.79
C PRO A 242 -54.63 33.30 19.86
N LYS A 243 -55.25 34.04 20.79
CA LYS A 243 -56.70 34.13 20.97
C LYS A 243 -57.30 35.47 20.54
N VAL A 244 -56.51 36.36 19.93
CA VAL A 244 -57.01 37.59 19.32
C VAL A 244 -57.82 37.24 18.06
N ASN A 245 -59.01 37.83 17.94
CA ASN A 245 -59.87 37.69 16.77
C ASN A 245 -60.63 39.01 16.55
N PHE A 246 -60.32 39.71 15.47
CA PHE A 246 -60.92 41.01 15.16
C PHE A 246 -62.39 40.94 14.71
N LYS A 247 -62.94 39.75 14.44
CA LYS A 247 -64.31 39.53 13.92
C LYS A 247 -64.64 40.42 12.70
N TYR A 248 -63.66 40.73 11.84
CA TYR A 248 -63.74 41.83 10.88
C TYR A 248 -64.96 41.74 9.94
N ASN A 249 -65.77 42.80 9.95
CA ASN A 249 -66.84 43.03 8.99
C ASN A 249 -66.86 44.52 8.63
N LYS A 250 -66.63 44.84 7.35
CA LYS A 250 -66.48 46.22 6.85
C LYS A 250 -67.65 47.16 7.19
N THR A 251 -68.86 46.62 7.39
CA THR A 251 -70.08 47.39 7.63
C THR A 251 -70.48 47.42 9.11
N THR A 252 -70.29 46.32 9.85
CA THR A 252 -70.79 46.18 11.23
C THR A 252 -69.71 46.16 12.31
N ASN A 253 -68.47 45.83 11.96
CA ASN A 253 -67.38 45.60 12.91
C ASN A 253 -66.01 45.84 12.25
N ASN A 254 -65.62 47.10 12.14
CA ASN A 254 -64.35 47.50 11.58
C ASN A 254 -63.48 48.09 12.69
N PRO A 255 -62.44 47.38 13.20
CA PRO A 255 -61.58 47.89 14.26
C PRO A 255 -60.77 49.15 13.87
N ASN A 256 -60.67 49.48 12.58
CA ASN A 256 -60.01 50.68 12.08
C ASN A 256 -58.56 50.86 12.55
N LEU A 257 -57.73 49.82 12.45
CA LEU A 257 -56.26 49.96 12.53
C LEU A 257 -55.77 51.05 11.54
N PRO A 258 -54.80 51.90 11.95
CA PRO A 258 -54.38 53.06 11.17
C PRO A 258 -53.82 52.66 9.80
N ALA A 259 -54.06 53.47 8.77
CA ALA A 259 -53.54 53.22 7.43
C ALA A 259 -52.04 53.54 7.36
N ILE A 260 -51.21 52.56 6.94
CA ILE A 260 -49.78 52.76 6.79
C ILE A 260 -49.50 53.57 5.52
N PRO A 261 -48.79 54.71 5.60
CA PRO A 261 -48.47 55.51 4.43
C PRO A 261 -47.32 54.89 3.62
N VAL A 262 -47.51 54.72 2.31
CA VAL A 262 -46.42 54.36 1.39
C VAL A 262 -45.51 55.58 1.23
N THR A 263 -44.27 55.46 1.69
CA THR A 263 -43.27 56.55 1.75
C THR A 263 -41.89 56.00 1.38
N ASP A 264 -40.83 56.81 1.43
CA ASP A 264 -39.45 56.31 1.28
C ASP A 264 -38.90 55.60 2.51
N THR A 265 -39.68 55.54 3.60
CA THR A 265 -39.37 54.72 4.78
C THR A 265 -40.27 53.49 4.87
N TYR A 266 -41.57 53.63 4.61
CA TYR A 266 -42.57 52.57 4.84
C TYR A 266 -43.21 52.03 3.56
N THR A 267 -43.50 50.73 3.58
CA THR A 267 -44.02 49.94 2.44
C THR A 267 -45.54 49.97 2.28
N GLY A 268 -46.28 50.53 3.26
CA GLY A 268 -47.74 50.42 3.34
C GLY A 268 -48.26 49.11 3.98
N LYS A 269 -47.35 48.21 4.40
CA LYS A 269 -47.67 46.85 4.86
C LYS A 269 -47.39 46.65 6.35
N TRP A 270 -48.15 45.79 7.01
CA TRP A 270 -47.79 45.24 8.32
C TRP A 270 -46.94 43.98 8.12
N VAL A 271 -45.84 43.86 8.86
CA VAL A 271 -44.92 42.71 8.78
C VAL A 271 -44.72 42.14 10.18
N ASN A 272 -44.75 40.81 10.31
CA ASN A 272 -44.43 40.14 11.56
C ASN A 272 -42.91 40.13 11.82
N VAL A 273 -42.48 40.53 13.01
CA VAL A 273 -41.07 40.64 13.38
C VAL A 273 -40.42 39.26 13.52
N GLU A 274 -41.13 38.30 14.10
CA GLU A 274 -40.62 36.94 14.32
C GLU A 274 -40.62 36.07 13.05
N LYS A 275 -41.43 36.45 12.05
CA LYS A 275 -41.59 35.78 10.75
C LYS A 275 -41.73 36.84 9.63
N PRO A 276 -40.64 37.48 9.15
CA PRO A 276 -40.72 38.57 8.16
C PRO A 276 -41.40 38.25 6.82
N THR A 277 -41.64 36.96 6.53
CA THR A 277 -42.44 36.49 5.39
C THR A 277 -43.95 36.56 5.62
N LYS A 278 -44.43 36.69 6.86
CA LYS A 278 -45.84 36.92 7.20
C LYS A 278 -46.12 38.42 7.11
N VAL A 279 -46.71 38.81 5.99
CA VAL A 279 -46.99 40.20 5.61
C VAL A 279 -48.47 40.38 5.31
N PHE A 280 -49.06 41.47 5.79
CA PHE A 280 -50.39 41.96 5.40
C PHE A 280 -50.24 43.27 4.62
N ASN A 281 -50.84 43.36 3.44
CA ASN A 281 -50.58 44.42 2.46
C ASN A 281 -51.28 45.74 2.76
N SER A 282 -52.16 45.76 3.77
CA SER A 282 -52.77 46.95 4.35
C SER A 282 -53.35 46.62 5.74
N SER A 283 -53.82 47.63 6.46
CA SER A 283 -54.52 47.44 7.74
C SER A 283 -55.90 46.77 7.58
N GLU A 284 -56.57 46.93 6.43
CA GLU A 284 -57.79 46.17 6.11
C GLU A 284 -57.46 44.69 5.85
N ASP A 285 -56.37 44.40 5.13
CA ASP A 285 -55.86 43.04 4.91
C ASP A 285 -55.52 42.35 6.25
N PHE A 286 -54.84 43.08 7.15
CA PHE A 286 -54.45 42.61 8.48
C PHE A 286 -55.68 42.27 9.35
N MET A 287 -56.62 43.21 9.54
CA MET A 287 -57.81 42.97 10.36
C MET A 287 -58.69 41.83 9.81
N LYS A 288 -58.76 41.69 8.47
CA LYS A 288 -59.58 40.70 7.79
C LYS A 288 -59.00 39.28 7.84
N ASN A 289 -57.68 39.15 7.66
CA ASN A 289 -57.03 37.87 7.38
C ASN A 289 -56.09 37.37 8.51
N TYR A 290 -56.00 38.09 9.64
CA TYR A 290 -55.29 37.61 10.83
C TYR A 290 -55.99 36.43 11.50
N ASN A 291 -55.28 35.31 11.64
CA ASN A 291 -55.69 34.14 12.40
C ASN A 291 -54.75 33.92 13.59
N GLY A 292 -55.19 34.28 14.81
CA GLY A 292 -54.36 34.20 16.01
C GLY A 292 -53.64 32.85 16.21
N ALA A 293 -54.30 31.73 15.88
CA ALA A 293 -53.72 30.39 16.06
C ALA A 293 -52.45 30.12 15.22
N THR A 294 -52.24 30.85 14.11
CA THR A 294 -51.05 30.73 13.25
C THR A 294 -50.18 31.98 13.22
N ASP A 295 -50.81 33.14 13.45
CA ASP A 295 -50.28 34.45 13.10
C ASP A 295 -49.81 35.26 14.31
N ALA A 296 -50.01 34.77 15.55
CA ALA A 296 -49.56 35.45 16.76
C ALA A 296 -48.06 35.82 16.74
N GLY A 297 -47.76 37.00 17.29
CA GLY A 297 -46.46 37.64 17.27
C GLY A 297 -46.54 39.18 17.26
N THR A 298 -45.40 39.83 17.11
CA THR A 298 -45.25 41.28 17.02
C THR A 298 -45.36 41.74 15.57
N TYR A 299 -46.23 42.71 15.30
CA TYR A 299 -46.36 43.32 13.97
C TYR A 299 -45.87 44.76 13.98
N VAL A 300 -45.13 45.16 12.94
CA VAL A 300 -44.68 46.54 12.73
C VAL A 300 -45.00 47.01 11.32
N TRP A 301 -44.96 48.33 11.08
CA TRP A 301 -44.98 48.88 9.73
C TRP A 301 -43.71 48.43 8.97
N GLY A 302 -43.87 47.68 7.88
CA GLY A 302 -42.76 47.16 7.09
C GLY A 302 -41.96 48.27 6.42
N GLU A 303 -40.64 48.20 6.51
CA GLU A 303 -39.72 49.26 6.08
C GLU A 303 -39.10 48.97 4.70
N LYS A 304 -38.83 50.02 3.93
CA LYS A 304 -38.10 49.93 2.66
C LYS A 304 -36.62 49.68 2.93
N VAL A 305 -36.16 48.46 2.65
CA VAL A 305 -34.74 48.08 2.70
C VAL A 305 -34.08 48.16 1.32
N GLY A 306 -32.76 48.34 1.31
CA GLY A 306 -31.94 48.22 0.12
C GLY A 306 -31.77 46.75 -0.28
N ALA A 307 -31.97 46.45 -1.56
CA ALA A 307 -31.82 45.11 -2.11
C ALA A 307 -30.36 44.60 -2.00
N VAL A 308 -30.21 43.28 -1.98
CA VAL A 308 -28.91 42.59 -2.00
C VAL A 308 -28.70 42.02 -3.39
N THR A 309 -27.71 42.54 -4.12
CA THR A 309 -27.33 42.04 -5.45
C THR A 309 -26.23 40.99 -5.31
N VAL A 310 -26.42 39.83 -5.92
CA VAL A 310 -25.48 38.70 -5.85
C VAL A 310 -24.78 38.51 -7.19
N ASN A 311 -23.48 38.76 -7.22
CA ASN A 311 -22.63 38.69 -8.42
C ASN A 311 -21.82 37.38 -8.46
N TYR A 312 -21.53 36.92 -9.68
CA TYR A 312 -20.78 35.69 -9.95
C TYR A 312 -19.71 36.02 -11.01
N VAL A 313 -18.44 36.07 -10.59
CA VAL A 313 -17.32 36.56 -11.42
C VAL A 313 -16.11 35.63 -11.38
N ASP A 314 -15.25 35.70 -12.40
CA ASP A 314 -13.90 35.11 -12.32
C ASP A 314 -12.92 36.00 -11.52
N GLU A 315 -11.68 35.52 -11.36
CA GLU A 315 -10.60 36.25 -10.68
C GLU A 315 -10.23 37.60 -11.31
N ALA A 316 -10.61 37.85 -12.57
CA ALA A 316 -10.41 39.13 -13.25
C ALA A 316 -11.64 40.06 -13.12
N GLY A 317 -12.67 39.65 -12.38
CA GLY A 317 -13.90 40.40 -12.18
C GLY A 317 -14.89 40.33 -13.35
N LYS A 318 -14.67 39.44 -14.33
CA LYS A 318 -15.57 39.26 -15.47
C LYS A 318 -16.79 38.43 -15.04
N THR A 319 -17.98 38.93 -15.32
CA THR A 319 -19.26 38.24 -15.05
C THR A 319 -19.34 36.88 -15.74
N LEU A 320 -19.63 35.84 -14.97
CA LEU A 320 -19.81 34.46 -15.45
C LEU A 320 -21.28 34.03 -15.53
N ALA A 321 -22.14 34.62 -14.70
CA ALA A 321 -23.58 34.38 -14.70
C ALA A 321 -24.35 35.65 -14.32
N SER A 322 -25.61 35.75 -14.75
CA SER A 322 -26.51 36.85 -14.38
C SER A 322 -26.61 37.00 -12.85
N ALA A 323 -26.54 38.24 -12.38
CA ALA A 323 -26.67 38.54 -10.96
C ALA A 323 -28.10 38.27 -10.45
N ASP A 324 -28.21 37.78 -9.21
CA ASP A 324 -29.49 37.67 -8.52
C ASP A 324 -29.77 38.92 -7.67
N THR A 325 -31.01 39.09 -7.25
CA THR A 325 -31.43 40.22 -6.40
C THR A 325 -32.39 39.74 -5.34
N LEU A 326 -32.02 39.88 -4.07
CA LEU A 326 -32.86 39.55 -2.92
C LEU A 326 -33.45 40.85 -2.32
N THR A 327 -34.69 40.75 -1.84
CA THR A 327 -35.44 41.86 -1.23
C THR A 327 -36.03 41.44 0.11
N GLY A 328 -35.87 42.24 1.15
CA GLY A 328 -36.50 42.03 2.46
C GLY A 328 -37.75 42.89 2.67
N ASN A 329 -38.46 42.61 3.75
CA ASN A 329 -39.62 43.35 4.27
C ASN A 329 -39.29 44.15 5.56
N LEU A 330 -38.18 43.83 6.25
CA LEU A 330 -37.76 44.52 7.48
C LEU A 330 -36.26 44.87 7.51
N MET A 331 -35.95 46.02 8.11
CA MET A 331 -34.59 46.36 8.54
C MET A 331 -34.08 45.32 9.54
N GLY A 332 -32.88 44.78 9.30
CA GLY A 332 -32.29 43.73 10.14
C GLY A 332 -32.76 42.31 9.85
N GLU A 333 -33.70 42.10 8.91
CA GLU A 333 -34.08 40.76 8.43
C GLU A 333 -32.88 40.02 7.84
N ALA A 334 -32.70 38.75 8.21
CA ALA A 334 -31.56 37.96 7.74
C ALA A 334 -31.71 37.53 6.27
N TYR A 335 -30.58 37.52 5.53
CA TYR A 335 -30.49 36.92 4.20
C TYR A 335 -29.34 35.91 4.14
N THR A 336 -29.52 34.91 3.27
CA THR A 336 -28.50 33.92 2.90
C THR A 336 -28.47 33.82 1.38
N THR A 337 -27.29 33.90 0.80
CA THR A 337 -27.03 33.64 -0.62
C THR A 337 -26.32 32.31 -0.80
N ASN A 338 -26.40 31.74 -2.01
CA ASN A 338 -25.62 30.56 -2.39
C ASN A 338 -24.86 30.82 -3.69
N PRO A 339 -23.71 30.16 -3.92
CA PRO A 339 -23.04 30.17 -5.21
C PRO A 339 -23.91 29.45 -6.26
N LYS A 340 -23.85 29.90 -7.51
CA LYS A 340 -24.39 29.17 -8.65
C LYS A 340 -23.41 28.08 -9.11
N GLU A 341 -23.94 26.99 -9.64
CA GLU A 341 -23.13 26.09 -10.48
C GLU A 341 -22.89 26.77 -11.84
N ILE A 342 -21.64 26.75 -12.30
CA ILE A 342 -21.20 27.38 -13.55
C ILE A 342 -20.32 26.37 -14.29
N ALA A 343 -20.65 26.10 -15.56
CA ALA A 343 -19.91 25.13 -16.38
C ALA A 343 -18.43 25.52 -16.48
N ASN A 344 -17.53 24.55 -16.26
CA ASN A 344 -16.07 24.70 -16.22
C ASN A 344 -15.49 25.57 -15.08
N TYR A 345 -16.29 26.12 -14.16
CA TYR A 345 -15.82 26.93 -13.03
C TYR A 345 -16.18 26.32 -11.66
N GLN A 346 -15.35 26.55 -10.66
CA GLN A 346 -15.59 26.25 -9.25
C GLN A 346 -15.47 27.50 -8.39
N VAL A 347 -16.14 27.52 -7.25
CA VAL A 347 -16.07 28.64 -6.30
C VAL A 347 -14.67 28.66 -5.67
N LYS A 348 -13.95 29.76 -5.89
CA LYS A 348 -12.64 30.02 -5.25
C LYS A 348 -12.83 30.69 -3.89
N GLU A 349 -13.73 31.67 -3.83
CA GLU A 349 -14.02 32.44 -2.62
C GLU A 349 -15.53 32.59 -2.42
N THR A 350 -15.99 32.23 -1.21
CA THR A 350 -17.33 32.58 -0.72
C THR A 350 -17.21 33.86 0.11
N PRO A 351 -17.90 34.95 -0.24
CA PRO A 351 -17.74 36.23 0.43
C PRO A 351 -18.31 36.16 1.86
N ALA A 352 -17.66 36.87 2.78
CA ALA A 352 -18.04 36.85 4.20
C ALA A 352 -19.48 37.34 4.47
N ASN A 353 -20.03 38.20 3.58
CA ASN A 353 -21.42 38.65 3.64
C ASN A 353 -22.41 37.79 2.85
N ALA A 354 -22.05 36.55 2.45
CA ALA A 354 -23.00 35.57 1.91
C ALA A 354 -24.14 35.23 2.90
N ASN A 355 -23.91 35.46 4.20
CA ASN A 355 -24.96 35.56 5.20
C ASN A 355 -24.87 36.97 5.82
N GLY A 356 -26.01 37.64 5.95
CA GLY A 356 -26.06 39.03 6.43
C GLY A 356 -27.47 39.46 6.79
N THR A 357 -27.69 40.77 6.93
CA THR A 357 -29.02 41.34 7.21
C THR A 357 -29.35 42.50 6.27
N PHE A 358 -30.63 42.67 5.96
CA PHE A 358 -31.11 43.77 5.13
C PHE A 358 -30.87 45.12 5.82
N SER A 359 -30.31 46.06 5.06
CA SER A 359 -29.95 47.41 5.51
C SER A 359 -30.67 48.46 4.67
N LYS A 360 -30.66 49.72 5.06
CA LYS A 360 -31.23 50.82 4.25
C LYS A 360 -30.42 51.06 2.96
N ALA A 361 -29.13 50.75 2.97
CA ALA A 361 -28.29 50.77 1.78
C ALA A 361 -28.42 49.44 1.01
N THR A 362 -28.39 49.53 -0.32
CA THR A 362 -28.22 48.37 -1.20
C THR A 362 -26.88 47.69 -0.94
N GLN A 363 -26.86 46.37 -0.93
CA GLN A 363 -25.66 45.57 -0.62
C GLN A 363 -25.23 44.76 -1.84
N THR A 364 -23.95 44.39 -1.88
CA THR A 364 -23.40 43.51 -2.93
C THR A 364 -22.69 42.34 -2.29
N VAL A 365 -23.00 41.13 -2.78
CA VAL A 365 -22.38 39.87 -2.41
C VAL A 365 -21.73 39.33 -3.67
N THR A 366 -20.42 39.07 -3.66
CA THR A 366 -19.69 38.64 -4.87
C THR A 366 -19.02 37.30 -4.65
N TYR A 367 -19.46 36.26 -5.36
CA TYR A 367 -18.77 34.98 -5.42
C TYR A 367 -17.68 35.04 -6.49
N VAL A 368 -16.45 34.71 -6.10
CA VAL A 368 -15.29 34.64 -7.01
C VAL A 368 -15.04 33.19 -7.38
N TYR A 369 -14.88 32.93 -8.68
CA TYR A 369 -14.69 31.61 -9.25
C TYR A 369 -13.31 31.49 -9.92
N GLU A 370 -12.81 30.27 -9.94
CA GLU A 370 -11.68 29.86 -10.78
C GLU A 370 -12.12 28.80 -11.78
N VAL A 371 -11.37 28.62 -12.86
CA VAL A 371 -11.55 27.50 -13.78
C VAL A 371 -11.21 26.20 -13.05
N LYS A 372 -12.04 25.16 -13.22
CA LYS A 372 -11.83 23.81 -12.67
C LYS A 372 -10.53 23.19 -13.21
N GLU A 373 -9.93 22.31 -12.41
CA GLU A 373 -8.98 21.33 -12.93
C GLU A 373 -9.64 20.46 -13.99
N ALA A 374 -8.88 20.11 -15.02
CA ALA A 374 -9.33 19.33 -16.16
C ALA A 374 -9.24 17.82 -15.90
N ALA A 375 -9.76 17.05 -16.85
CA ALA A 375 -9.37 15.67 -16.98
C ALA A 375 -7.87 15.56 -17.36
N PRO A 376 -7.17 14.49 -16.96
CA PRO A 376 -5.78 14.28 -17.31
C PRO A 376 -5.59 14.07 -18.81
N VAL A 377 -4.39 14.41 -19.29
CA VAL A 377 -3.88 13.90 -20.56
C VAL A 377 -2.89 12.79 -20.24
N THR A 378 -3.16 11.57 -20.70
CA THR A 378 -2.24 10.44 -20.59
C THR A 378 -1.41 10.36 -21.86
N VAL A 379 -0.08 10.34 -21.72
CA VAL A 379 0.84 10.21 -22.85
C VAL A 379 1.44 8.82 -22.83
N ASN A 380 1.16 8.03 -23.87
CA ASN A 380 1.59 6.64 -24.01
C ASN A 380 2.69 6.55 -25.07
N TYR A 381 3.71 5.77 -24.77
CA TYR A 381 4.81 5.46 -25.67
C TYR A 381 4.78 3.95 -25.90
N VAL A 382 4.40 3.51 -27.11
CA VAL A 382 4.12 2.10 -27.41
C VAL A 382 4.90 1.60 -28.62
N ASP A 383 5.18 0.31 -28.70
CA ASP A 383 5.72 -0.30 -29.91
C ASP A 383 4.64 -0.55 -30.98
N THR A 384 5.05 -1.04 -32.16
CA THR A 384 4.14 -1.40 -33.27
C THR A 384 3.20 -2.57 -32.98
N GLU A 385 3.39 -3.32 -31.89
CA GLU A 385 2.47 -4.37 -31.42
C GLU A 385 1.47 -3.83 -30.38
N GLY A 386 1.68 -2.60 -29.89
CA GLY A 386 0.87 -1.94 -28.88
C GLY A 386 1.35 -2.16 -27.43
N ASN A 387 2.53 -2.75 -27.23
CA ASN A 387 3.10 -2.92 -25.89
C ASN A 387 3.59 -1.57 -25.34
N GLU A 388 3.36 -1.29 -24.06
CA GLU A 388 3.86 -0.08 -23.40
C GLU A 388 5.38 -0.12 -23.20
N LEU A 389 6.06 0.92 -23.68
CA LEU A 389 7.47 1.23 -23.43
C LEU A 389 7.60 2.21 -22.25
N ALA A 390 6.69 3.18 -22.17
CA ALA A 390 6.47 4.05 -21.02
C ALA A 390 5.09 4.74 -21.09
N SER A 391 4.64 5.29 -19.96
CA SER A 391 3.52 6.21 -19.89
C SER A 391 3.80 7.37 -18.93
N GLU A 392 3.12 8.51 -19.13
CA GLU A 392 3.08 9.61 -18.17
C GLU A 392 1.75 10.36 -18.22
N ARG A 393 1.57 11.35 -17.34
CA ARG A 393 0.29 12.01 -17.09
C ARG A 393 0.48 13.50 -16.88
N LEU A 394 -0.15 14.30 -17.73
CA LEU A 394 -0.21 15.76 -17.60
C LEU A 394 -1.51 16.19 -16.91
N THR A 395 -1.45 17.29 -16.16
CA THR A 395 -2.58 17.92 -15.46
C THR A 395 -2.55 19.43 -15.65
N GLY A 396 -3.72 20.05 -15.75
CA GLY A 396 -3.90 21.50 -15.90
C GLY A 396 -5.36 21.88 -15.80
N LYS A 397 -5.67 23.17 -15.97
CA LYS A 397 -7.04 23.70 -15.90
C LYS A 397 -7.74 23.65 -17.26
N ILE A 398 -9.07 23.53 -17.25
CA ILE A 398 -9.87 23.39 -18.48
C ILE A 398 -9.58 24.56 -19.44
N GLY A 399 -9.25 24.25 -20.69
CA GLY A 399 -8.93 25.22 -21.73
C GLY A 399 -7.51 25.76 -21.74
N THR A 400 -6.66 25.42 -20.76
CA THR A 400 -5.21 25.65 -20.88
C THR A 400 -4.57 24.67 -21.88
N THR A 401 -3.48 25.07 -22.52
CA THR A 401 -2.77 24.27 -23.51
C THR A 401 -1.82 23.24 -22.90
N TYR A 402 -1.62 22.12 -23.58
CA TYR A 402 -0.54 21.17 -23.32
C TYR A 402 0.26 20.90 -24.61
N THR A 403 1.50 20.47 -24.42
CA THR A 403 2.44 20.01 -25.46
C THR A 403 3.14 18.76 -24.94
N THR A 404 3.36 17.78 -25.82
CA THR A 404 4.13 16.56 -25.56
C THR A 404 5.27 16.43 -26.57
N GLU A 405 6.31 15.70 -26.20
CA GLU A 405 7.48 15.43 -27.05
C GLU A 405 7.75 13.91 -27.10
N PRO A 406 8.29 13.38 -28.21
CA PRO A 406 8.71 11.98 -28.27
C PRO A 406 9.88 11.70 -27.33
N LYS A 407 10.08 10.43 -26.97
CA LYS A 407 11.16 9.96 -26.09
C LYS A 407 12.08 8.99 -26.81
N GLU A 408 13.34 8.95 -26.39
CA GLU A 408 14.32 7.99 -26.89
C GLU A 408 14.25 6.69 -26.08
N PHE A 409 14.30 5.55 -26.77
CA PHE A 409 14.28 4.20 -26.18
C PHE A 409 15.34 3.33 -26.88
N ASP A 410 16.18 2.62 -26.11
CA ASP A 410 17.26 1.78 -26.65
C ASP A 410 16.71 0.67 -27.57
N GLY A 411 17.20 0.62 -28.82
CA GLY A 411 16.74 -0.33 -29.83
C GLY A 411 15.36 -0.05 -30.44
N TYR A 412 14.81 1.16 -30.32
CA TYR A 412 13.58 1.58 -31.00
C TYR A 412 13.74 2.93 -31.71
N THR A 413 13.01 3.11 -32.80
CA THR A 413 12.93 4.37 -33.56
C THR A 413 11.51 4.92 -33.55
N LEU A 414 11.34 6.24 -33.50
CA LEU A 414 10.01 6.87 -33.57
C LEU A 414 9.40 6.64 -34.95
N LYS A 415 8.20 6.04 -35.00
CA LYS A 415 7.46 5.75 -36.23
C LYS A 415 6.33 6.74 -36.48
N GLU A 416 5.55 7.06 -35.45
CA GLU A 416 4.36 7.90 -35.57
C GLU A 416 4.27 8.91 -34.44
N THR A 417 4.05 10.18 -34.80
CA THR A 417 3.77 11.29 -33.88
C THR A 417 2.27 11.59 -33.94
N PRO A 418 1.54 11.58 -32.82
CA PRO A 418 0.10 11.77 -32.84
C PRO A 418 -0.28 13.24 -33.12
N GLU A 419 -1.35 13.45 -33.89
CA GLU A 419 -1.84 14.80 -34.25
C GLU A 419 -2.18 15.66 -33.02
N ASN A 420 -2.62 15.03 -31.92
CA ASN A 420 -2.98 15.70 -30.67
C ASN A 420 -1.81 15.86 -29.67
N ALA A 421 -0.55 15.73 -30.13
CA ALA A 421 0.65 16.05 -29.34
C ALA A 421 0.70 17.51 -28.84
N ASN A 422 -0.07 18.40 -29.48
CA ASN A 422 -0.40 19.72 -28.95
C ASN A 422 -1.92 19.85 -28.87
N GLY A 423 -2.43 20.37 -27.76
CA GLY A 423 -3.87 20.47 -27.55
C GLY A 423 -4.25 21.37 -26.37
N THR A 424 -5.51 21.31 -25.98
CA THR A 424 -6.01 21.91 -24.74
C THR A 424 -6.59 20.84 -23.82
N PHE A 425 -6.43 21.05 -22.51
CA PHE A 425 -7.04 20.24 -21.47
C PHE A 425 -8.57 20.40 -21.48
N THR A 426 -9.33 19.29 -21.48
CA THR A 426 -10.80 19.30 -21.54
C THR A 426 -11.46 18.67 -20.30
N THR A 427 -12.79 18.55 -20.30
CA THR A 427 -13.53 17.79 -19.27
C THR A 427 -13.33 16.28 -19.36
N ASP A 428 -12.80 15.79 -20.49
CA ASP A 428 -12.80 14.38 -20.88
C ASP A 428 -11.35 13.90 -20.93
N ALA A 429 -11.08 12.67 -20.47
CA ALA A 429 -9.71 12.16 -20.43
C ALA A 429 -9.16 11.97 -21.86
N GLN A 430 -7.99 12.57 -22.12
CA GLN A 430 -7.35 12.58 -23.45
C GLN A 430 -6.15 11.62 -23.45
N THR A 431 -5.96 10.90 -24.55
CA THR A 431 -4.79 10.03 -24.76
C THR A 431 -3.97 10.54 -25.94
N VAL A 432 -2.66 10.64 -25.76
CA VAL A 432 -1.67 11.01 -26.77
C VAL A 432 -0.72 9.82 -26.94
N THR A 433 -0.70 9.18 -28.11
CA THR A 433 0.06 7.93 -28.32
C THR A 433 1.17 8.12 -29.34
N TYR A 434 2.43 7.97 -28.92
CA TYR A 434 3.58 7.88 -29.80
C TYR A 434 3.87 6.40 -30.11
N VAL A 435 4.02 6.06 -31.39
CA VAL A 435 4.29 4.69 -31.83
C VAL A 435 5.75 4.57 -32.27
N TYR A 436 6.42 3.51 -31.82
CA TYR A 436 7.84 3.22 -32.05
C TYR A 436 8.02 1.89 -32.79
N GLU A 437 8.99 1.81 -33.69
CA GLU A 437 9.37 0.58 -34.37
C GLU A 437 10.68 0.04 -33.81
N GLY A 438 10.64 -1.21 -33.33
CA GLY A 438 11.83 -1.92 -32.84
C GLY A 438 12.83 -2.17 -33.95
N GLU A 439 14.11 -1.90 -33.67
CA GLU A 439 15.24 -2.20 -34.55
C GLU A 439 15.51 -3.72 -34.61
N LYS A 440 16.51 -4.14 -35.41
CA LYS A 440 16.91 -5.54 -35.43
C LYS A 440 17.50 -5.94 -34.07
N ALA A 441 16.93 -6.97 -33.44
CA ALA A 441 17.44 -7.53 -32.20
C ALA A 441 18.73 -8.34 -32.40
N ALA A 442 19.44 -8.58 -31.30
CA ALA A 442 20.42 -9.66 -31.25
C ALA A 442 19.68 -11.01 -31.37
N PRO A 443 20.18 -11.97 -32.18
CA PRO A 443 19.53 -13.27 -32.31
C PRO A 443 19.59 -14.04 -30.99
N ILE A 444 18.53 -14.78 -30.68
CA ILE A 444 18.50 -15.71 -29.55
C ILE A 444 19.19 -17.00 -29.96
N THR A 445 20.22 -17.41 -29.21
CA THR A 445 20.89 -18.70 -29.40
C THR A 445 20.09 -19.80 -28.69
N VAL A 446 19.76 -20.88 -29.39
CA VAL A 446 19.02 -22.01 -28.85
C VAL A 446 19.95 -23.21 -28.74
N THR A 447 20.22 -23.68 -27.51
CA THR A 447 21.14 -24.79 -27.23
C THR A 447 20.40 -26.05 -26.82
N TYR A 448 20.93 -27.21 -27.23
CA TYR A 448 20.34 -28.52 -26.97
C TYR A 448 21.34 -29.37 -26.17
N LEU A 449 21.13 -29.47 -24.86
CA LEU A 449 22.07 -30.11 -23.93
C LEU A 449 21.47 -31.37 -23.31
N ASN A 450 22.30 -32.37 -23.00
CA ASN A 450 21.89 -33.45 -22.12
C ASN A 450 21.86 -33.00 -20.64
N GLN A 451 21.36 -33.85 -19.74
CA GLN A 451 21.35 -33.60 -18.29
C GLN A 451 22.74 -33.41 -17.63
N LEU A 452 23.84 -33.68 -18.35
CA LEU A 452 25.22 -33.42 -17.92
C LEU A 452 25.79 -32.11 -18.46
N GLY A 453 25.02 -31.36 -19.26
CA GLY A 453 25.44 -30.11 -19.90
C GLY A 453 26.23 -30.26 -21.21
N THR A 454 26.34 -31.48 -21.75
CA THR A 454 26.99 -31.73 -23.05
C THR A 454 26.05 -31.36 -24.20
N GLU A 455 26.55 -30.66 -25.23
CA GLU A 455 25.78 -30.36 -26.45
C GLU A 455 25.54 -31.66 -27.25
N ILE A 456 24.27 -31.95 -27.53
CA ILE A 456 23.82 -33.17 -28.24
C ILE A 456 23.22 -32.91 -29.62
N ALA A 457 22.96 -31.64 -29.96
CA ALA A 457 22.66 -31.21 -31.32
C ALA A 457 23.13 -29.77 -31.53
N PRO A 458 23.61 -29.40 -32.73
CA PRO A 458 24.12 -28.06 -33.00
C PRO A 458 23.10 -26.97 -32.65
N ALA A 459 23.58 -25.95 -31.94
CA ALA A 459 22.80 -24.76 -31.60
C ALA A 459 22.16 -24.08 -32.81
N ALA A 460 20.95 -23.53 -32.61
CA ALA A 460 20.20 -22.77 -33.61
C ALA A 460 20.10 -21.29 -33.23
N THR A 461 19.62 -20.44 -34.15
CA THR A 461 19.41 -18.99 -33.89
C THR A 461 18.02 -18.53 -34.29
N VAL A 462 17.40 -17.68 -33.48
CA VAL A 462 16.12 -17.01 -33.77
C VAL A 462 16.36 -15.51 -33.89
N ASP A 463 16.26 -15.00 -35.11
CA ASP A 463 16.27 -13.56 -35.44
C ASP A 463 14.89 -12.92 -35.22
N GLY A 464 14.87 -11.61 -34.97
CA GLY A 464 13.65 -10.81 -34.93
C GLY A 464 13.92 -9.32 -34.65
N LYS A 465 12.90 -8.59 -34.19
CA LYS A 465 13.01 -7.19 -33.77
C LYS A 465 13.02 -7.02 -32.26
N VAL A 466 13.62 -5.93 -31.79
CA VAL A 466 13.58 -5.55 -30.37
C VAL A 466 12.12 -5.37 -29.95
N GLY A 467 11.73 -5.98 -28.85
CA GLY A 467 10.35 -5.97 -28.35
C GLY A 467 9.49 -7.13 -28.84
N GLN A 468 9.80 -7.76 -29.96
CA GLN A 468 9.04 -8.89 -30.48
C GLN A 468 9.10 -10.09 -29.53
N SER A 469 7.97 -10.76 -29.30
CA SER A 469 7.92 -12.03 -28.57
C SER A 469 7.90 -13.21 -29.55
N VAL A 470 8.70 -14.24 -29.27
CA VAL A 470 8.83 -15.45 -30.10
C VAL A 470 8.70 -16.72 -29.26
N ASP A 471 7.87 -17.64 -29.76
CA ASP A 471 7.75 -19.00 -29.21
C ASP A 471 8.78 -19.92 -29.88
N ILE A 472 9.69 -20.48 -29.08
CA ILE A 472 10.77 -21.34 -29.56
C ILE A 472 10.42 -22.79 -29.21
N GLY A 473 10.24 -23.63 -30.21
CA GLY A 473 9.96 -25.06 -30.03
C GLY A 473 11.22 -25.89 -29.74
N ALA A 474 11.08 -26.89 -28.89
CA ALA A 474 12.10 -27.90 -28.66
C ALA A 474 12.36 -28.74 -29.92
N LYS A 475 13.62 -29.10 -30.16
CA LYS A 475 14.03 -29.96 -31.27
C LYS A 475 13.86 -31.44 -30.90
N GLN A 476 13.36 -32.28 -31.80
CA GLN A 476 13.41 -33.73 -31.60
C GLN A 476 14.84 -34.24 -31.87
N ILE A 477 15.36 -35.08 -30.98
CA ILE A 477 16.71 -35.64 -31.05
C ILE A 477 16.60 -37.17 -30.84
N GLU A 478 17.28 -37.95 -31.66
CA GLU A 478 17.21 -39.42 -31.62
C GLU A 478 17.98 -39.98 -30.42
N GLY A 479 17.38 -40.94 -29.70
CA GLY A 479 17.94 -41.48 -28.44
C GLY A 479 17.79 -40.58 -27.21
N TYR A 480 17.07 -39.46 -27.31
CA TYR A 480 16.96 -38.45 -26.25
C TYR A 480 15.52 -37.93 -26.05
N ASP A 481 14.99 -38.07 -24.84
CA ASP A 481 13.70 -37.50 -24.44
C ASP A 481 13.87 -36.09 -23.88
N LEU A 482 12.94 -35.19 -24.19
CA LEU A 482 12.94 -33.82 -23.65
C LEU A 482 12.59 -33.79 -22.16
N VAL A 483 13.34 -33.00 -21.39
CA VAL A 483 13.11 -32.75 -19.96
C VAL A 483 12.71 -31.29 -19.75
N GLY A 484 11.41 -31.03 -19.72
CA GLY A 484 10.82 -29.70 -19.55
C GLY A 484 9.76 -29.38 -20.61
N ASP A 485 9.46 -28.09 -20.76
CA ASP A 485 8.43 -27.61 -21.69
C ASP A 485 8.86 -27.73 -23.16
N ALA A 486 7.93 -28.19 -24.00
CA ALA A 486 8.14 -28.34 -25.45
C ALA A 486 8.25 -27.02 -26.22
N THR A 487 7.89 -25.90 -25.58
CA THR A 487 7.98 -24.54 -26.13
C THR A 487 8.44 -23.59 -25.03
N GLN A 488 9.36 -22.68 -25.34
CA GLN A 488 9.77 -21.59 -24.46
C GLN A 488 9.57 -20.24 -25.17
N THR A 489 8.81 -19.33 -24.56
CA THR A 489 8.58 -17.97 -25.09
C THR A 489 9.70 -17.03 -24.64
N ALA A 490 10.26 -16.25 -25.56
CA ALA A 490 11.28 -15.24 -25.25
C ALA A 490 10.98 -13.89 -25.93
N LYS A 491 11.27 -12.78 -25.24
CA LYS A 491 11.16 -11.42 -25.77
C LYS A 491 12.53 -10.94 -26.26
N LEU A 492 12.64 -10.66 -27.55
CA LEU A 492 13.87 -10.26 -28.24
C LEU A 492 14.37 -8.88 -27.78
N SER A 493 15.69 -8.71 -27.69
CA SER A 493 16.32 -7.49 -27.17
C SER A 493 17.59 -7.05 -27.91
N THR A 494 18.15 -5.89 -27.56
CA THR A 494 19.45 -5.41 -28.06
C THR A 494 20.64 -6.26 -27.56
N LYS A 495 20.42 -7.15 -26.57
CA LYS A 495 21.45 -8.00 -25.96
C LYS A 495 21.29 -9.46 -26.40
N PRO A 496 22.39 -10.20 -26.65
CA PRO A 496 22.34 -11.64 -26.90
C PRO A 496 21.64 -12.39 -25.76
N GLN A 497 20.81 -13.37 -26.12
CA GLN A 497 20.05 -14.21 -25.20
C GLN A 497 20.29 -15.68 -25.55
N THR A 498 20.21 -16.56 -24.55
CA THR A 498 20.32 -18.01 -24.74
C THR A 498 19.09 -18.71 -24.17
N VAL A 499 18.50 -19.62 -24.93
CA VAL A 499 17.42 -20.51 -24.51
C VAL A 499 17.93 -21.95 -24.58
N THR A 500 17.85 -22.67 -23.47
CA THR A 500 18.38 -24.04 -23.36
C THR A 500 17.24 -25.03 -23.29
N PHE A 501 17.30 -26.09 -24.10
CA PHE A 501 16.49 -27.30 -23.92
C PHE A 501 17.36 -28.44 -23.38
N THR A 502 16.88 -29.09 -22.32
CA THR A 502 17.60 -30.16 -21.61
C THR A 502 16.96 -31.51 -21.94
N TYR A 503 17.77 -32.54 -22.18
CA TYR A 503 17.30 -33.86 -22.60
C TYR A 503 17.91 -34.99 -21.74
N ALA A 504 17.14 -36.06 -21.53
CA ALA A 504 17.56 -37.29 -20.88
C ALA A 504 17.83 -38.39 -21.92
N GLY A 505 18.86 -39.20 -21.72
CA GLY A 505 19.14 -40.34 -22.59
C GLY A 505 18.09 -41.45 -22.45
N GLN A 506 17.59 -41.94 -23.57
CA GLN A 506 16.82 -43.17 -23.66
C GLN A 506 17.74 -44.37 -23.35
N GLU A 507 17.19 -45.50 -22.88
CA GLU A 507 17.96 -46.72 -22.67
C GLU A 507 18.66 -47.12 -23.99
N ALA A 508 19.95 -47.45 -23.91
CA ALA A 508 20.76 -47.85 -25.05
C ALA A 508 20.76 -49.38 -25.23
N GLU A 509 20.83 -49.84 -26.48
CA GLU A 509 21.00 -51.27 -26.77
C GLU A 509 22.41 -51.78 -26.38
N ASP A 510 22.56 -53.11 -26.29
CA ASP A 510 23.80 -53.74 -25.85
C ASP A 510 24.97 -53.44 -26.80
N LEU A 511 26.06 -52.90 -26.25
CA LEU A 511 27.29 -52.62 -27.00
C LEU A 511 28.13 -53.90 -27.12
N THR A 512 28.44 -54.33 -28.34
CA THR A 512 29.28 -55.52 -28.57
C THR A 512 30.75 -55.10 -28.72
N VAL A 513 31.65 -55.84 -28.08
CA VAL A 513 33.11 -55.62 -28.14
C VAL A 513 33.75 -56.85 -28.78
N GLU A 514 34.30 -56.67 -29.97
CA GLU A 514 35.05 -57.70 -30.71
C GLU A 514 36.56 -57.53 -30.50
N TYR A 515 37.27 -58.66 -30.53
CA TYR A 515 38.72 -58.75 -30.36
C TYR A 515 39.33 -59.35 -31.62
N VAL A 516 39.96 -58.54 -32.45
CA VAL A 516 40.36 -58.91 -33.83
C VAL A 516 41.83 -58.60 -34.13
N ASP A 517 42.44 -59.32 -35.06
CA ASP A 517 43.76 -58.95 -35.59
C ASP A 517 43.65 -57.70 -36.49
N ALA A 518 44.60 -56.78 -36.36
CA ALA A 518 44.62 -55.47 -37.01
C ALA A 518 45.00 -55.51 -38.51
N LYS A 519 45.48 -56.65 -39.03
CA LYS A 519 45.88 -56.85 -40.43
C LYS A 519 44.88 -57.70 -41.21
N THR A 520 44.30 -58.73 -40.59
CA THR A 520 43.35 -59.66 -41.24
C THR A 520 41.89 -59.34 -40.91
N GLY A 521 41.61 -58.71 -39.77
CA GLY A 521 40.26 -58.56 -39.23
C GLY A 521 39.65 -59.85 -38.68
N GLU A 522 40.41 -60.95 -38.60
CA GLU A 522 39.92 -62.21 -38.03
C GLU A 522 39.79 -62.12 -36.51
N GLN A 523 38.75 -62.78 -35.98
CA GLN A 523 38.43 -62.76 -34.55
C GLN A 523 39.40 -63.65 -33.76
N ILE A 524 40.23 -63.05 -32.91
CA ILE A 524 41.29 -63.73 -32.15
C ILE A 524 40.91 -64.06 -30.70
N ALA A 525 39.84 -63.46 -30.16
CA ALA A 525 39.24 -63.87 -28.89
C ALA A 525 37.70 -63.75 -28.92
N ALA A 526 37.01 -64.41 -27.99
CA ALA A 526 35.55 -64.35 -27.91
C ALA A 526 35.06 -62.91 -27.55
N PRO A 527 34.04 -62.37 -28.26
CA PRO A 527 33.50 -61.05 -27.99
C PRO A 527 32.80 -60.98 -26.63
N THR A 528 32.58 -59.77 -26.15
CA THR A 528 31.88 -59.46 -24.89
C THR A 528 30.85 -58.36 -25.11
N THR A 529 29.74 -58.38 -24.39
CA THR A 529 28.71 -57.33 -24.45
C THR A 529 28.70 -56.48 -23.18
N ILE A 530 28.62 -55.16 -23.33
CA ILE A 530 28.46 -54.20 -22.23
C ILE A 530 26.97 -53.85 -22.12
N THR A 531 26.24 -54.58 -21.30
CA THR A 531 24.78 -54.49 -21.22
C THR A 531 24.30 -53.36 -20.29
N GLY A 532 23.16 -52.75 -20.64
CA GLY A 532 22.45 -51.75 -19.81
C GLY A 532 23.11 -50.37 -19.64
N GLY A 533 22.28 -49.33 -19.54
CA GLY A 533 22.70 -47.93 -19.47
C GLY A 533 22.04 -47.10 -20.58
N LYS A 534 22.26 -45.79 -20.58
CA LYS A 534 21.55 -44.83 -21.43
C LYS A 534 22.42 -44.28 -22.55
N THR A 535 21.74 -43.76 -23.58
CA THR A 535 22.35 -43.00 -24.68
C THR A 535 23.12 -41.81 -24.10
N GLY A 536 24.41 -41.72 -24.43
CA GLY A 536 25.30 -40.68 -23.90
C GLY A 536 25.96 -41.01 -22.55
N ASP A 537 25.66 -42.14 -21.90
CA ASP A 537 26.45 -42.60 -20.74
C ASP A 537 27.85 -43.01 -21.19
N ALA A 538 28.87 -42.79 -20.35
CA ALA A 538 30.22 -43.27 -20.61
C ALA A 538 30.32 -44.79 -20.42
N TYR A 539 31.07 -45.47 -21.29
CA TYR A 539 31.42 -46.90 -21.15
C TYR A 539 32.93 -47.11 -21.13
N THR A 540 33.34 -48.20 -20.49
CA THR A 540 34.70 -48.76 -20.57
C THR A 540 34.60 -50.26 -20.89
N ALA A 541 35.27 -50.69 -21.95
CA ALA A 541 35.39 -52.08 -22.36
C ALA A 541 36.62 -52.75 -21.71
N GLU A 542 36.56 -54.07 -21.57
CA GLU A 542 37.71 -54.89 -21.13
C GLU A 542 38.74 -55.00 -22.27
N ILE A 543 40.02 -54.73 -21.99
CA ILE A 543 41.13 -55.10 -22.88
C ILE A 543 41.65 -56.46 -22.39
N LYS A 544 41.75 -57.44 -23.30
CA LYS A 544 42.14 -58.82 -22.95
C LYS A 544 43.60 -59.07 -23.28
N GLU A 545 44.29 -59.81 -22.43
CA GLU A 545 45.60 -60.38 -22.78
C GLU A 545 45.40 -61.56 -23.75
N ILE A 546 46.03 -61.49 -24.92
CA ILE A 546 45.92 -62.51 -25.98
C ILE A 546 47.33 -63.01 -26.35
N PRO A 547 47.67 -64.29 -26.13
CA PRO A 547 49.03 -64.78 -26.35
C PRO A 547 49.51 -64.63 -27.80
N GLY A 548 50.71 -64.10 -27.98
CA GLY A 548 51.30 -63.81 -29.30
C GLY A 548 50.84 -62.49 -29.95
N TYR A 549 50.00 -61.70 -29.26
CA TYR A 549 49.44 -60.44 -29.77
C TYR A 549 49.69 -59.26 -28.81
N THR A 550 49.66 -58.05 -29.35
CA THR A 550 49.73 -56.78 -28.60
C THR A 550 48.62 -55.82 -29.04
N VAL A 551 47.96 -55.14 -28.09
CA VAL A 551 46.83 -54.24 -28.41
C VAL A 551 47.28 -53.05 -29.26
N ALA A 552 46.45 -52.66 -30.23
CA ALA A 552 46.78 -51.66 -31.25
C ALA A 552 45.98 -50.35 -31.14
N ASN A 553 44.82 -50.36 -30.47
CA ASN A 553 43.90 -49.22 -30.44
C ASN A 553 43.21 -48.99 -29.07
N GLU A 554 43.95 -49.00 -27.96
CA GLU A 554 43.42 -48.88 -26.58
C GLU A 554 42.32 -47.83 -26.39
N SER A 555 42.39 -46.69 -27.08
CA SER A 555 41.37 -45.62 -27.04
C SER A 555 39.96 -46.07 -27.47
N ALA A 556 39.83 -47.14 -28.26
CA ALA A 556 38.55 -47.73 -28.65
C ALA A 556 37.83 -48.41 -27.46
N ALA A 557 38.54 -48.71 -26.36
CA ALA A 557 37.95 -49.28 -25.17
C ALA A 557 37.16 -48.27 -24.31
N THR A 558 37.14 -46.98 -24.66
CA THR A 558 36.39 -45.95 -23.91
C THR A 558 35.60 -45.04 -24.84
N GLY A 559 34.34 -44.75 -24.50
CA GLY A 559 33.50 -43.86 -25.28
C GLY A 559 32.16 -43.55 -24.62
N PHE A 560 31.23 -43.00 -25.40
CA PHE A 560 29.84 -42.78 -24.98
C PHE A 560 28.91 -43.76 -25.68
N ARG A 561 27.89 -44.27 -24.97
CA ARG A 561 26.92 -45.23 -25.49
C ARG A 561 26.10 -44.62 -26.64
N PRO A 562 26.13 -45.21 -27.85
CA PRO A 562 25.15 -44.91 -28.88
C PRO A 562 23.78 -45.48 -28.49
N TYR A 563 22.71 -44.98 -29.10
CA TYR A 563 21.34 -45.45 -28.84
C TYR A 563 21.10 -46.86 -29.41
N ALA A 564 21.47 -47.07 -30.67
CA ALA A 564 21.30 -48.32 -31.39
C ALA A 564 22.48 -49.30 -31.20
N ALA A 565 22.18 -50.60 -31.30
CA ALA A 565 23.14 -51.70 -31.15
C ALA A 565 24.37 -51.48 -32.04
N THR A 566 25.53 -51.36 -31.40
CA THR A 566 26.79 -50.98 -32.04
C THR A 566 27.90 -51.93 -31.62
N THR A 567 28.70 -52.35 -32.59
CA THR A 567 29.92 -53.13 -32.36
C THR A 567 31.13 -52.20 -32.38
N ILE A 568 31.96 -52.28 -31.34
CA ILE A 568 33.31 -51.69 -31.30
C ILE A 568 34.36 -52.81 -31.43
N GLN A 569 35.48 -52.51 -32.06
CA GLN A 569 36.56 -53.47 -32.28
C GLN A 569 37.83 -53.02 -31.55
N ILE A 570 38.30 -53.85 -30.62
CA ILE A 570 39.63 -53.72 -30.04
C ILE A 570 40.56 -54.57 -30.92
N THR A 571 41.49 -53.90 -31.61
CA THR A 571 42.39 -54.51 -32.59
C THR A 571 43.74 -54.81 -31.96
N TYR A 572 44.41 -55.86 -32.43
CA TYR A 572 45.71 -56.32 -31.92
C TYR A 572 46.67 -56.66 -33.06
N ASN A 573 47.98 -56.54 -32.85
CA ASN A 573 49.01 -56.94 -33.81
C ASN A 573 49.64 -58.28 -33.41
N GLU A 574 49.75 -59.23 -34.35
CA GLU A 574 50.60 -60.44 -34.18
C GLU A 574 52.10 -60.06 -34.02
N ASN A 575 52.77 -60.68 -33.05
CA ASN A 575 54.18 -60.44 -32.71
C ASN A 575 55.18 -61.15 -33.66
N GLU A 576 56.32 -60.50 -33.95
CA GLU A 576 57.36 -61.03 -34.86
C GLU A 576 58.20 -62.17 -34.26
N ALA A 577 58.82 -62.99 -35.13
CA ALA A 577 59.63 -64.14 -34.76
C ALA A 577 61.14 -63.90 -34.93
N LYS A 578 61.93 -64.33 -33.94
CA LYS A 578 63.40 -64.19 -33.89
C LYS A 578 64.13 -65.37 -34.56
N PRO A 579 65.26 -65.15 -35.25
CA PRO A 579 66.04 -66.22 -35.85
C PRO A 579 66.88 -67.02 -34.83
N PHE A 580 67.15 -68.30 -35.10
CA PHE A 580 68.20 -69.08 -34.43
C PHE A 580 68.94 -70.03 -35.39
N GLU A 581 70.18 -70.41 -35.06
CA GLU A 581 71.07 -71.20 -35.95
C GLU A 581 70.91 -72.73 -35.81
N LEU A 582 71.21 -73.43 -36.90
CA LEU A 582 71.19 -74.89 -37.01
C LEU A 582 72.52 -75.37 -37.62
N ASN A 583 73.24 -76.24 -36.92
CA ASN A 583 74.66 -76.49 -37.22
C ASN A 583 74.89 -77.49 -38.38
N TYR A 584 74.09 -78.55 -38.50
CA TYR A 584 74.33 -79.61 -39.47
C TYR A 584 73.08 -80.45 -39.79
N VAL A 585 72.99 -80.92 -41.05
CA VAL A 585 71.96 -81.85 -41.53
C VAL A 585 72.62 -82.97 -42.35
N GLY A 586 72.53 -84.22 -41.87
CA GLY A 586 73.23 -85.38 -42.44
C GLY A 586 72.34 -86.29 -43.29
N VAL A 587 72.66 -86.42 -44.59
CA VAL A 587 71.82 -87.11 -45.59
C VAL A 587 71.58 -88.58 -45.29
N GLN A 588 72.63 -89.39 -45.05
CA GLN A 588 72.51 -90.85 -45.00
C GLN A 588 71.89 -91.41 -43.70
N GLN A 589 71.59 -90.56 -42.70
CA GLN A 589 70.98 -90.98 -41.42
C GLN A 589 69.76 -90.13 -41.01
N GLN A 590 69.23 -89.27 -41.91
CA GLN A 590 68.10 -88.35 -41.64
C GLN A 590 68.25 -87.56 -40.32
N THR A 591 69.45 -87.03 -40.08
CA THR A 591 69.84 -86.48 -38.78
C THR A 591 69.99 -84.97 -38.84
N VAL A 592 69.35 -84.25 -37.91
CA VAL A 592 69.48 -82.79 -37.74
C VAL A 592 70.16 -82.52 -36.39
N VAL A 593 71.18 -81.66 -36.38
CA VAL A 593 72.01 -81.37 -35.20
C VAL A 593 72.13 -79.86 -35.00
N GLY A 594 71.89 -79.40 -33.78
CA GLY A 594 71.89 -77.98 -33.42
C GLY A 594 72.06 -77.73 -31.92
N PHE A 595 71.79 -76.49 -31.51
CA PHE A 595 71.64 -76.08 -30.11
C PHE A 595 70.22 -75.55 -29.90
N LEU A 596 69.54 -75.98 -28.84
CA LEU A 596 68.31 -75.34 -28.38
C LEU A 596 68.69 -74.26 -27.35
N PRO A 597 68.01 -73.09 -27.34
CA PRO A 597 68.15 -72.13 -26.26
C PRO A 597 67.80 -72.72 -24.88
N GLU A 598 68.41 -72.16 -23.84
CA GLU A 598 68.32 -72.68 -22.48
C GLU A 598 66.89 -72.60 -21.94
N GLY A 599 66.27 -73.77 -21.70
CA GLY A 599 64.92 -73.90 -21.16
C GLY A 599 63.82 -74.27 -22.16
N VAL A 600 64.14 -74.47 -23.45
CA VAL A 600 63.20 -75.01 -24.46
C VAL A 600 63.22 -76.54 -24.41
N THR A 601 62.06 -77.20 -24.30
CA THR A 601 61.98 -78.67 -24.35
C THR A 601 61.78 -79.17 -25.78
N THR A 602 62.12 -80.43 -26.05
CA THR A 602 62.05 -81.00 -27.41
C THR A 602 60.63 -81.22 -27.92
N ASP A 603 59.65 -81.23 -27.04
CA ASP A 603 58.24 -81.50 -27.36
C ASP A 603 57.50 -80.23 -27.80
N GLU A 604 58.06 -79.05 -27.47
CA GLU A 604 57.60 -77.72 -27.89
C GLU A 604 58.13 -77.33 -29.30
N VAL A 605 58.96 -78.19 -29.91
CA VAL A 605 59.66 -77.92 -31.17
C VAL A 605 58.86 -78.43 -32.37
N THR A 606 58.39 -77.51 -33.22
CA THR A 606 57.82 -77.85 -34.52
C THR A 606 58.94 -78.03 -35.54
N LEU A 607 59.06 -79.22 -36.15
CA LEU A 607 59.98 -79.49 -37.26
C LEU A 607 59.22 -79.62 -38.58
N SER A 608 59.69 -78.89 -39.60
CA SER A 608 59.12 -78.96 -40.94
C SER A 608 60.21 -78.92 -42.01
N VAL A 609 59.95 -79.55 -43.17
CA VAL A 609 60.88 -79.58 -44.30
C VAL A 609 60.21 -78.96 -45.51
N LYS A 610 60.90 -78.02 -46.14
CA LYS A 610 60.56 -77.51 -47.47
C LYS A 610 61.49 -78.20 -48.46
N LYS A 611 60.95 -79.16 -49.22
CA LYS A 611 61.68 -79.83 -50.31
C LYS A 611 62.19 -78.79 -51.31
N ALA A 612 63.30 -79.07 -52.00
CA ALA A 612 63.86 -78.17 -53.01
C ALA A 612 62.84 -77.76 -54.11
N ASN A 613 61.83 -78.60 -54.37
CA ASN A 613 60.69 -78.30 -55.26
C ASN A 613 59.60 -77.38 -54.66
N GLY A 614 59.84 -76.76 -53.51
CA GLY A 614 58.94 -75.83 -52.82
C GLY A 614 57.88 -76.47 -51.92
N THR A 615 57.66 -77.78 -51.99
CA THR A 615 56.64 -78.47 -51.18
C THR A 615 57.01 -78.46 -49.70
N LYS A 616 56.11 -78.02 -48.80
CA LYS A 616 56.27 -78.15 -47.33
C LYS A 616 55.73 -79.50 -46.81
N TRP A 617 56.40 -80.01 -45.78
CA TRP A 617 56.24 -81.29 -45.08
C TRP A 617 56.46 -81.05 -43.59
N GLU A 618 55.93 -81.90 -42.72
CA GLU A 618 56.11 -81.79 -41.26
C GLU A 618 56.63 -83.12 -40.71
N ALA A 619 57.59 -83.04 -39.78
CA ALA A 619 58.22 -84.22 -39.20
C ALA A 619 57.39 -84.72 -38.01
N THR A 620 57.11 -86.02 -37.96
CA THR A 620 56.40 -86.64 -36.82
C THR A 620 57.15 -87.90 -36.38
N GLY A 621 56.96 -88.31 -35.12
CA GLY A 621 57.67 -89.48 -34.56
C GLY A 621 59.19 -89.34 -34.52
N TYR A 622 59.71 -88.10 -34.40
CA TYR A 622 61.12 -87.85 -34.20
C TYR A 622 61.56 -88.20 -32.76
N SER A 623 62.84 -88.50 -32.57
CA SER A 623 63.44 -88.69 -31.24
C SER A 623 64.71 -87.85 -31.11
N ALA A 624 64.75 -86.98 -30.12
CA ALA A 624 65.94 -86.20 -29.77
C ALA A 624 66.80 -86.94 -28.75
N LYS A 625 68.13 -86.92 -28.93
CA LYS A 625 69.12 -87.49 -28.01
C LYS A 625 70.23 -86.48 -27.75
N PRO A 626 70.62 -86.20 -26.49
CA PRO A 626 71.81 -85.43 -26.18
C PRO A 626 73.07 -86.20 -26.59
N THR A 627 74.05 -85.49 -27.16
CA THR A 627 75.39 -86.03 -27.44
C THR A 627 76.40 -85.61 -26.37
N ALA A 628 77.47 -86.39 -26.20
CA ALA A 628 78.47 -86.15 -25.14
C ALA A 628 79.27 -84.83 -25.30
N SER A 629 79.13 -84.14 -26.44
CA SER A 629 79.73 -82.84 -26.74
C SER A 629 78.74 -81.66 -26.65
N GLY A 630 77.53 -81.88 -26.11
CA GLY A 630 76.57 -80.81 -25.80
C GLY A 630 75.60 -80.44 -26.92
N PHE A 631 75.70 -81.07 -28.10
CA PHE A 631 74.73 -80.89 -29.18
C PHE A 631 73.50 -81.80 -28.96
N PHE A 632 72.32 -81.34 -29.38
CA PHE A 632 71.17 -82.24 -29.56
C PHE A 632 71.28 -82.94 -30.92
N GLN A 633 70.89 -84.21 -30.99
CA GLN A 633 70.74 -84.97 -32.22
C GLN A 633 69.27 -85.36 -32.39
N ILE A 634 68.59 -84.78 -33.38
CA ILE A 634 67.24 -85.19 -33.78
C ILE A 634 67.36 -86.23 -34.89
N GLU A 635 67.00 -87.46 -34.56
CA GLU A 635 66.70 -88.52 -35.52
C GLU A 635 65.21 -88.43 -35.84
N SER A 636 64.88 -88.21 -37.12
CA SER A 636 63.50 -87.93 -37.53
C SER A 636 63.11 -88.75 -38.76
N ARG A 637 61.81 -89.03 -38.90
CA ARG A 637 61.25 -89.64 -40.11
C ARG A 637 60.34 -88.62 -40.78
N PHE A 638 60.76 -88.13 -41.95
CA PHE A 638 59.95 -87.17 -42.70
C PHE A 638 58.84 -87.92 -43.45
N VAL A 639 57.59 -87.65 -43.06
CA VAL A 639 56.39 -88.32 -43.61
C VAL A 639 55.46 -87.34 -44.31
N LYS A 640 54.67 -87.85 -45.24
CA LYS A 640 53.48 -87.15 -45.76
C LYS A 640 52.35 -88.14 -45.96
N GLY A 641 51.33 -88.03 -45.13
CA GLY A 641 50.41 -89.14 -44.89
C GLY A 641 51.18 -90.34 -44.34
N SER A 642 50.98 -91.52 -44.93
CA SER A 642 51.51 -92.80 -44.46
C SER A 642 52.78 -93.29 -45.18
N LYS A 643 53.53 -92.40 -45.85
CA LYS A 643 54.82 -92.72 -46.48
C LYS A 643 55.96 -91.90 -45.89
N GLU A 644 57.05 -92.59 -45.56
CA GLU A 644 58.35 -92.03 -45.16
C GLU A 644 59.19 -91.69 -46.40
N PHE A 645 59.97 -90.61 -46.31
CA PHE A 645 60.85 -90.11 -47.37
C PHE A 645 62.23 -89.74 -46.80
N LEU A 646 63.24 -89.69 -47.68
CA LEU A 646 64.60 -89.28 -47.34
C LEU A 646 64.79 -87.78 -47.60
N LEU A 647 65.75 -87.18 -46.90
CA LEU A 647 66.28 -85.86 -47.25
C LEU A 647 67.16 -85.97 -48.51
N GLU A 648 67.07 -84.96 -49.36
CA GLU A 648 67.84 -84.82 -50.60
C GLU A 648 68.67 -83.52 -50.54
N ASN A 649 69.71 -83.43 -51.36
CA ASN A 649 70.55 -82.23 -51.43
C ASN A 649 69.70 -81.01 -51.84
N GLN A 650 69.98 -79.85 -51.25
CA GLN A 650 69.19 -78.61 -51.38
C GLN A 650 67.78 -78.59 -50.76
N ASP A 651 67.35 -79.64 -50.06
CA ASP A 651 66.18 -79.53 -49.17
C ASP A 651 66.46 -78.55 -48.02
N GLN A 652 65.42 -77.84 -47.56
CA GLN A 652 65.51 -76.92 -46.41
C GLN A 652 64.76 -77.48 -45.20
N VAL A 653 65.43 -77.66 -44.08
CA VAL A 653 64.81 -77.99 -42.78
C VAL A 653 64.54 -76.69 -42.03
N MET A 654 63.31 -76.50 -41.54
CA MET A 654 62.92 -75.39 -40.68
C MET A 654 62.45 -75.91 -39.32
N VAL A 655 62.87 -75.25 -38.25
CA VAL A 655 62.57 -75.61 -36.86
C VAL A 655 62.04 -74.37 -36.15
N SER A 656 60.96 -74.48 -35.37
CA SER A 656 60.36 -73.32 -34.68
C SER A 656 59.68 -73.69 -33.37
N PHE A 657 59.64 -72.74 -32.44
CA PHE A 657 58.99 -72.85 -31.12
C PHE A 657 58.61 -71.45 -30.60
N VAL A 658 57.93 -71.40 -29.46
CA VAL A 658 57.66 -70.17 -28.68
C VAL A 658 58.22 -70.39 -27.28
N ASP A 659 58.80 -69.37 -26.66
CA ASP A 659 59.35 -69.45 -25.31
C ASP A 659 58.34 -69.07 -24.21
N LYS A 660 58.73 -69.28 -22.96
CA LYS A 660 57.94 -68.93 -21.76
C LYS A 660 57.65 -67.43 -21.58
N ASN A 661 58.30 -66.56 -22.34
CA ASN A 661 58.08 -65.12 -22.36
C ASN A 661 57.16 -64.69 -23.52
N ASN A 662 56.56 -65.67 -24.23
CA ASN A 662 55.72 -65.49 -25.41
C ASN A 662 56.50 -64.98 -26.65
N GLU A 663 57.83 -65.11 -26.64
CA GLU A 663 58.67 -64.77 -27.80
C GLU A 663 58.79 -65.95 -28.75
N ARG A 664 58.60 -65.69 -30.04
CA ARG A 664 58.56 -66.70 -31.11
C ARG A 664 59.93 -66.86 -31.76
N TYR A 665 60.37 -68.09 -32.02
CA TYR A 665 61.70 -68.40 -32.55
C TYR A 665 61.65 -69.34 -33.75
N GLN A 666 62.53 -69.14 -34.75
CA GLN A 666 62.63 -69.98 -35.95
C GLN A 666 64.05 -70.08 -36.52
N GLY A 667 64.48 -71.28 -36.93
CA GLY A 667 65.77 -71.55 -37.56
C GLY A 667 65.62 -72.39 -38.84
N ILE A 668 66.51 -72.20 -39.82
CA ILE A 668 66.40 -72.78 -41.17
C ILE A 668 67.79 -73.22 -41.67
N GLN A 669 67.93 -74.43 -42.22
CA GLN A 669 69.20 -74.97 -42.76
C GLN A 669 69.01 -75.78 -44.04
N VAL A 670 70.08 -75.89 -44.87
CA VAL A 670 70.08 -76.54 -46.20
C VAL A 670 71.06 -77.73 -46.23
N VAL A 671 70.85 -78.70 -47.15
CA VAL A 671 71.58 -79.99 -47.24
C VAL A 671 72.65 -80.03 -48.36
N GLU A 672 73.85 -80.58 -48.07
CA GLU A 672 75.08 -80.47 -48.91
C GLU A 672 75.81 -81.82 -49.29
N PRO A 673 76.68 -81.85 -50.34
CA PRO A 673 77.41 -83.05 -50.84
C PRO A 673 78.91 -83.18 -50.41
N TYR A 674 79.59 -84.32 -50.75
CA TYR A 674 80.84 -84.80 -50.11
C TYR A 674 82.01 -85.24 -51.07
N ALA A 675 83.29 -85.18 -50.63
CA ALA A 675 84.51 -85.66 -51.34
C ALA A 675 85.74 -85.93 -50.40
N ALA A 676 86.81 -86.66 -50.82
CA ALA A 676 88.02 -87.00 -50.00
C ALA A 676 89.31 -87.37 -50.78
N PRO A 677 90.54 -87.03 -50.28
CA PRO A 677 91.61 -88.01 -49.84
C PRO A 677 92.48 -87.45 -48.64
N ALA A 678 93.73 -87.82 -48.23
CA ALA A 678 94.87 -88.70 -48.63
C ALA A 678 95.82 -89.01 -47.41
N VAL A 679 96.87 -89.87 -47.55
CA VAL A 679 97.81 -90.33 -46.46
C VAL A 679 99.30 -90.50 -46.90
N ASN A 680 100.26 -90.38 -45.96
CA ASN A 680 101.68 -90.86 -46.04
C ASN A 680 102.25 -91.18 -44.62
N GLU A 681 103.33 -91.96 -44.51
CA GLU A 681 103.88 -92.54 -43.26
C GLU A 681 105.40 -92.33 -43.04
N PHE A 682 105.85 -92.32 -41.77
CA PHE A 682 107.26 -92.52 -41.33
C PHE A 682 107.30 -93.20 -39.94
N LYS A 683 108.44 -93.80 -39.55
CA LYS A 683 108.56 -94.65 -38.34
C LYS A 683 109.84 -94.39 -37.53
N GLU A 684 109.71 -94.23 -36.21
CA GLU A 684 110.79 -94.37 -35.23
C GLU A 684 110.21 -94.89 -33.90
N GLY A 685 110.71 -96.03 -33.41
CA GLY A 685 110.10 -96.77 -32.29
C GLY A 685 108.86 -97.60 -32.65
N ASP A 686 108.22 -98.21 -31.64
CA ASP A 686 107.08 -99.14 -31.79
C ASP A 686 105.70 -98.47 -31.89
N THR A 687 105.64 -97.25 -32.42
CA THR A 687 104.38 -96.55 -32.70
C THR A 687 104.46 -95.84 -34.04
N TRP A 688 103.55 -96.18 -34.96
CA TRP A 688 103.35 -95.39 -36.19
C TRP A 688 102.42 -94.21 -35.89
N VAL A 689 102.72 -93.04 -36.47
CA VAL A 689 101.84 -91.86 -36.42
C VAL A 689 101.65 -91.36 -37.84
N THR A 690 100.41 -91.35 -38.30
CA THR A 690 99.99 -90.69 -39.55
C THR A 690 99.28 -89.38 -39.23
N GLY A 691 99.56 -88.35 -40.02
CA GLY A 691 98.93 -87.04 -39.90
C GLY A 691 99.04 -86.27 -41.20
N THR A 692 97.92 -85.72 -41.67
CA THR A 692 97.84 -85.01 -42.94
C THR A 692 97.69 -83.51 -42.69
N VAL A 693 98.57 -82.69 -43.27
CA VAL A 693 98.52 -81.23 -43.17
C VAL A 693 98.13 -80.65 -44.53
N GLN A 694 97.19 -79.69 -44.54
CA GLN A 694 97.02 -78.75 -45.65
C GLN A 694 97.06 -77.30 -45.14
N ASN A 695 97.48 -76.40 -46.03
CA ASN A 695 97.82 -75.02 -45.70
C ASN A 695 96.59 -74.13 -45.44
N GLY A 696 96.69 -73.10 -44.60
CA GLY A 696 97.82 -72.80 -43.70
C GLY A 696 98.00 -71.32 -43.37
N ALA A 697 98.37 -71.04 -42.11
CA ALA A 697 98.95 -69.76 -41.67
C ALA A 697 99.68 -69.94 -40.31
N ASN A 698 100.91 -70.45 -40.35
CA ASN A 698 101.99 -70.30 -39.35
C ASN A 698 101.62 -70.19 -37.85
N VAL A 699 101.64 -71.30 -37.10
CA VAL A 699 102.68 -71.62 -36.09
C VAL A 699 102.65 -73.13 -35.84
N LEU A 700 103.81 -73.79 -35.92
CA LEU A 700 103.97 -75.17 -35.43
C LEU A 700 104.53 -75.15 -34.00
N ARG A 701 103.91 -75.87 -33.07
CA ARG A 701 104.49 -76.23 -31.76
C ARG A 701 104.29 -77.72 -31.52
N LEU A 702 105.33 -78.40 -31.04
CA LEU A 702 105.33 -79.82 -30.71
C LEU A 702 106.03 -80.02 -29.35
N SER A 703 105.79 -81.19 -28.75
CA SER A 703 106.40 -81.71 -27.51
C SER A 703 105.94 -80.99 -26.22
N VAL A 704 105.83 -81.63 -25.04
CA VAL A 704 105.97 -83.05 -24.65
C VAL A 704 104.80 -83.41 -23.71
N ASN A 705 104.40 -84.67 -23.63
CA ASN A 705 103.59 -85.18 -22.52
C ASN A 705 104.44 -86.15 -21.68
N SER A 706 104.81 -85.80 -20.44
CA SER A 706 105.56 -86.68 -19.53
C SER A 706 105.20 -86.42 -18.06
N VAL A 707 105.32 -87.45 -17.22
CA VAL A 707 104.75 -87.45 -15.87
C VAL A 707 105.78 -87.02 -14.82
N ALA A 708 105.45 -85.95 -14.09
CA ALA A 708 105.94 -85.51 -12.78
C ALA A 708 107.38 -85.87 -12.33
N ASN A 709 108.27 -84.87 -12.31
CA ASN A 709 108.66 -84.26 -11.03
C ASN A 709 109.45 -82.93 -11.14
N ARG A 710 109.31 -82.09 -10.10
CA ARG A 710 110.22 -81.03 -9.60
C ARG A 710 110.87 -80.00 -10.55
N THR A 711 110.68 -78.73 -10.18
CA THR A 711 111.61 -77.56 -10.36
C THR A 711 111.88 -77.10 -11.81
N VAL A 712 112.36 -75.88 -12.09
CA VAL A 712 112.86 -74.75 -11.26
C VAL A 712 112.38 -73.44 -11.95
N THR A 713 111.84 -72.42 -11.24
CA THR A 713 112.46 -71.09 -10.96
C THR A 713 113.44 -70.53 -12.01
N THR A 714 113.64 -69.23 -12.23
CA THR A 714 113.16 -67.95 -11.66
C THR A 714 113.07 -66.96 -12.86
N ALA A 715 112.66 -65.69 -12.81
CA ALA A 715 112.95 -64.57 -11.89
C ALA A 715 111.83 -63.51 -12.05
N ASP A 716 111.42 -62.80 -11.01
CA ASP A 716 111.95 -61.49 -10.55
C ASP A 716 111.87 -60.39 -11.64
N GLY A 717 111.25 -59.22 -11.44
CA GLY A 717 110.65 -58.66 -10.21
C GLY A 717 109.46 -57.72 -10.49
N LEU A 718 108.99 -56.96 -9.48
CA LEU A 718 109.46 -55.60 -9.16
C LEU A 718 109.25 -54.59 -10.32
N GLY A 719 108.43 -53.53 -10.18
CA GLY A 719 107.52 -53.22 -9.07
C GLY A 719 106.96 -51.79 -9.10
N LYS A 720 105.88 -51.62 -8.33
CA LYS A 720 105.42 -50.41 -7.61
C LYS A 720 105.90 -49.01 -8.08
N ASN A 721 104.93 -48.26 -8.62
CA ASN A 721 104.43 -46.95 -8.14
C ASN A 721 105.36 -45.71 -8.13
N PRO A 722 104.83 -44.47 -8.11
CA PRO A 722 103.42 -44.03 -8.00
C PRO A 722 102.87 -43.49 -9.35
N THR A 723 101.68 -42.87 -9.45
CA THR A 723 101.46 -41.42 -9.17
C THR A 723 99.99 -41.04 -9.49
N ILE A 724 99.26 -40.41 -8.54
CA ILE A 724 98.08 -39.50 -8.70
C ILE A 724 96.89 -40.04 -9.57
N GLU A 725 95.64 -40.19 -9.12
CA GLU A 725 94.91 -39.66 -7.93
C GLU A 725 93.71 -40.58 -7.58
N GLY A 726 93.21 -40.59 -6.33
CA GLY A 726 91.92 -41.21 -5.93
C GLY A 726 91.90 -42.75 -5.83
N ASP A 727 92.42 -43.39 -4.77
CA ASP A 727 91.80 -43.69 -3.46
C ASP A 727 90.75 -44.85 -3.40
N GLN A 728 91.13 -45.89 -2.63
CA GLN A 728 90.33 -46.94 -1.97
C GLN A 728 89.38 -47.86 -2.81
N GLY A 729 89.17 -49.12 -2.44
CA GLY A 729 89.83 -49.87 -1.36
C GLY A 729 88.99 -50.99 -0.76
N ILE A 730 89.70 -51.93 -0.12
CA ILE A 730 89.24 -52.88 0.91
C ILE A 730 88.38 -52.15 1.97
N ASP A 731 87.31 -52.72 2.52
CA ASP A 731 87.34 -54.05 3.12
C ASP A 731 86.07 -54.91 3.04
N ALA A 732 86.30 -56.21 2.84
CA ALA A 732 85.37 -57.28 3.18
C ALA A 732 85.47 -57.65 4.68
N ARG A 733 85.54 -56.64 5.55
CA ARG A 733 85.33 -56.68 7.02
C ARG A 733 84.61 -55.38 7.38
N THR A 734 83.36 -55.41 7.82
CA THR A 734 82.92 -56.14 9.02
C THR A 734 82.69 -57.62 8.88
N GLY A 735 82.33 -58.12 7.69
CA GLY A 735 81.76 -59.47 7.58
C GLY A 735 80.37 -59.55 8.21
N ALA A 736 79.68 -58.42 8.32
CA ALA A 736 78.26 -58.38 8.64
C ALA A 736 77.47 -59.10 7.53
N PHE A 737 76.49 -59.99 7.76
CA PHE A 737 76.01 -60.65 8.99
C PHE A 737 76.05 -59.84 10.29
N SER A 738 75.44 -58.67 10.23
CA SER A 738 74.91 -57.97 11.39
C SER A 738 73.45 -57.69 11.09
N ILE A 739 72.61 -58.57 11.64
CA ILE A 739 71.15 -58.40 11.64
C ILE A 739 70.88 -57.14 12.45
N TYR A 740 70.48 -56.06 11.77
CA TYR A 740 70.68 -54.67 12.19
C TYR A 740 72.15 -54.24 12.34
N GLY A 741 72.47 -53.06 11.78
CA GLY A 741 73.82 -52.50 11.76
C GLY A 741 74.11 -51.50 12.89
N LYS A 742 75.24 -50.79 12.78
CA LYS A 742 75.55 -49.62 13.63
C LYS A 742 76.72 -48.79 13.09
N THR A 743 76.46 -47.53 12.74
CA THR A 743 77.43 -46.39 12.73
C THR A 743 78.69 -46.54 11.84
N TRP A 744 79.44 -45.50 11.46
CA TRP A 744 79.47 -44.08 11.84
C TRP A 744 79.40 -43.24 10.54
N ARG A 745 78.71 -42.10 10.43
CA ARG A 745 78.72 -40.85 11.23
C ARG A 745 80.06 -40.09 11.15
N ASN A 746 79.97 -38.86 10.64
CA ASN A 746 80.64 -37.66 11.17
C ASN A 746 82.16 -37.48 10.99
N LYS A 747 82.54 -36.46 10.20
CA LYS A 747 83.37 -35.28 10.60
C LYS A 747 83.52 -34.34 9.40
N ALA A 748 83.41 -33.01 9.52
CA ALA A 748 82.90 -32.15 10.59
C ALA A 748 82.29 -30.90 9.89
N ASP A 749 81.37 -30.12 10.46
CA ASP A 749 81.07 -29.90 11.88
C ASP A 749 79.62 -30.25 12.29
N GLY A 750 79.39 -30.25 13.61
CA GLY A 750 78.04 -30.12 14.22
C GLY A 750 77.97 -28.84 15.07
N PRO A 751 76.96 -28.64 15.95
CA PRO A 751 75.91 -29.59 16.37
C PRO A 751 74.45 -29.07 16.33
N ASN A 752 73.45 -29.97 16.49
CA ASN A 752 72.27 -29.89 17.42
C ASN A 752 71.05 -30.77 16.98
N SER A 753 70.43 -31.52 17.92
CA SER A 753 69.12 -32.25 17.87
C SER A 753 68.98 -33.56 17.03
N GLU A 754 67.79 -34.19 16.96
CA GLU A 754 67.16 -35.26 17.81
C GLU A 754 65.95 -35.89 17.00
N TYR A 755 65.04 -36.83 17.38
CA TYR A 755 64.65 -37.57 18.61
C TYR A 755 64.03 -38.99 18.27
N THR A 756 63.00 -39.53 18.99
CA THR A 756 62.55 -40.97 19.07
C THR A 756 61.02 -41.14 19.40
N GLU A 757 60.24 -42.24 19.27
CA GLU A 757 60.30 -43.62 18.65
C GLU A 757 58.92 -44.41 18.73
N ASN A 758 58.71 -45.43 17.87
CA ASN A 758 57.99 -46.76 18.01
C ASN A 758 56.46 -47.02 18.28
N ASN A 759 55.87 -47.87 17.40
CA ASN A 759 55.09 -49.16 17.55
C ASN A 759 53.69 -49.39 18.25
N GLU A 760 52.79 -50.06 17.49
CA GLU A 760 51.84 -51.20 17.76
C GLU A 760 50.77 -51.26 18.91
N THR A 761 49.84 -52.25 18.99
CA THR A 761 48.65 -52.63 18.16
C THR A 761 47.62 -53.48 18.98
N LYS A 762 46.37 -53.67 18.47
CA LYS A 762 45.30 -54.66 18.85
C LYS A 762 44.63 -54.50 20.24
N ALA A 763 43.47 -55.09 20.58
CA ALA A 763 42.19 -55.41 19.89
C ALA A 763 41.19 -55.96 20.95
N GLY A 764 39.90 -55.54 21.01
CA GLY A 764 38.99 -56.09 22.04
C GLY A 764 37.50 -55.67 22.15
N ASP A 765 37.13 -54.40 21.92
CA ASP A 765 35.77 -53.89 22.26
C ASP A 765 34.82 -53.65 21.06
N ILE A 766 33.50 -53.58 21.34
CA ILE A 766 32.40 -53.73 20.36
C ILE A 766 31.19 -52.81 20.67
N LEU A 767 30.87 -51.85 19.77
CA LEU A 767 29.53 -51.26 19.47
C LEU A 767 28.78 -50.47 20.59
N SER A 768 27.78 -49.58 20.38
CA SER A 768 27.19 -48.91 19.19
C SER A 768 26.10 -47.88 19.61
N LEU A 769 26.05 -46.68 18.99
CA LEU A 769 24.88 -45.76 18.88
C LEU A 769 24.27 -45.27 20.23
N ASP A 770 23.34 -44.31 20.36
CA ASP A 770 22.71 -43.29 19.49
C ASP A 770 22.24 -42.13 20.43
N TYR A 771 21.86 -40.90 20.03
CA TYR A 771 21.64 -40.30 18.72
C TYR A 771 22.30 -38.90 18.65
N GLY A 772 22.63 -38.44 17.42
CA GLY A 772 22.85 -37.03 17.09
C GLY A 772 24.07 -36.35 17.74
N VAL A 773 25.21 -36.08 17.08
CA VAL A 773 25.86 -36.47 15.82
C VAL A 773 27.28 -35.82 15.89
N GLN A 774 28.36 -36.57 15.61
CA GLN A 774 29.78 -36.16 15.74
C GLN A 774 30.34 -35.88 17.16
N ILE A 775 30.73 -36.96 17.85
CA ILE A 775 31.47 -37.04 19.14
C ILE A 775 32.28 -38.37 19.09
N TYR A 776 33.45 -38.62 19.71
CA TYR A 776 34.70 -37.88 19.98
C TYR A 776 35.80 -38.96 20.22
N GLY A 777 37.04 -38.58 20.56
CA GLY A 777 38.10 -39.54 20.93
C GLY A 777 37.84 -40.28 22.27
N ALA A 778 38.49 -41.43 22.45
CA ALA A 778 38.27 -42.30 23.62
C ALA A 778 38.84 -41.75 24.94
N VAL A 779 38.08 -41.89 26.03
CA VAL A 779 38.48 -41.55 27.41
C VAL A 779 37.94 -42.60 28.38
N ASN A 780 38.76 -43.02 29.35
CA ASN A 780 38.34 -43.87 30.46
C ASN A 780 37.73 -43.03 31.60
N ASN A 781 36.75 -43.58 32.33
CA ASN A 781 35.95 -42.94 33.39
C ASN A 781 34.88 -41.92 32.91
N PRO A 782 33.79 -41.70 33.68
CA PRO A 782 32.48 -41.41 33.08
C PRO A 782 31.89 -40.07 33.57
N SER A 783 32.41 -38.94 33.09
CA SER A 783 32.07 -37.63 33.69
C SER A 783 32.03 -36.42 32.74
N THR A 784 31.91 -36.61 31.42
CA THR A 784 31.72 -35.49 30.47
C THR A 784 30.97 -35.88 29.19
N THR A 785 30.15 -34.94 28.69
CA THR A 785 29.38 -34.99 27.43
C THR A 785 29.25 -33.54 26.91
N LEU A 786 29.13 -33.29 25.58
CA LEU A 786 28.80 -31.96 25.05
C LEU A 786 28.09 -32.02 23.67
N GLU A 787 27.42 -30.93 23.29
CA GLU A 787 26.34 -30.84 22.30
C GLU A 787 26.75 -30.61 20.82
N VAL A 788 25.72 -30.55 19.96
CA VAL A 788 25.72 -30.82 18.51
C VAL A 788 24.75 -29.86 17.78
N LYS A 789 24.90 -29.68 16.47
CA LYS A 789 23.81 -29.24 15.59
C LYS A 789 23.88 -29.89 14.20
#